data_AF-A0A1Q4A4T6-F1
#
_entry.id   AF-A0A1Q4A4T6-F1
#
_cell.length_a   1.000
_cell.length_b   1.000
_cell.length_c   1.000
_cell.angle_alpha   90.00
_cell.angle_beta   90.00
_cell.angle_gamma   90.00
#
_symmetry.space_group_name_H-M   'P 1'
#
loop_
_entity.id
_entity.type
_entity.pdbx_description
1 polymer ?
#
loop_
_entity_poly.entity_id
_entity_poly.type
_entity_poly.pdbx_seq_one_letter_code
_entity_poly.pdbx_strand_id
1 'polypeptide(L)'
;MTAARRRGILAVVVVVVLVALSAGVAFVVSDALGIRAEPARQMTPDAATVATAASVAPPRLTRIEAPDTERLSVALDELSDAIGQVAAFDGEATLDVAITGGSGDASDAYTLTGTPDALRIEAAGETGAVRGVYDLAAAIRSGTDIRARLGETISSALPFRMVDLGAVGVEPDPSEWESGDDYSHVSRAFENAYLADAPYIDEAALAADFDDWERYLRHVVALGYNAVAWPGFVEYADFATAEGGPVYAEGDPHLARAAALRAAFTPFWERAAVLGVKIYLRTDMLALTPQLAGYFDERFGSADTENPELWKVYTDALDELYADAPALSGVLIRIGEGGSIYAEPGWDYYSALAVRSVEAVRTMLTAFTGQAEGSGREVIFRTWSVGIGDVGDMHTDPASYAAVLDGIDSPSLIVSTKYTLGDFYSWLPLNETLASGSQRRIVEFQSRREFEAFGSFPNDLGPEYRWALQTLLAANPRIEGVWAWTQDGGPWRAGPMTLYLKSGFWQLYELNTMQAAALARDPGADVAATTLAWARRYLAADDATASAVATAMTESRVAIMQGLYLPDFARNRVSAVGLEPPPQMWLFEWDILTGDSATLDTMYAIIGRARVAETIAQGSEAVAAVERMRDTVAAAPADGWRPGARDELLATLDYELDTLGLLNAYRAAFLSAAEWHDTLDPAAYARWQQARDAFASAARAHLAAYRGDVDHPAWNLTAARLGLERTDRDLAMAWIARVLLLLTLAWVLIGAFSARTRLVRRPGAAAARATWLAAIRPWRADESALGMDRLDRMLVLLVPGALLVGTRAVQTSFLAPVQLAVTLGAWAVFVAVVLLFVRGRAVWAVLAAVGGVVVLRSVLLLAALAVSGPGGYWFGFWTDPVRRTLYISLAFAAFLWTFVAAGWALASRLGGRRATGVVLAAVGAGLAVPAAIVGVVGLEAALTVWNDQLGLLPWGLARILGITTYLEIPDDTAWWAAAFGALLLLAGLALSVAGTRRPRAA
;
A
#
# COMPACT_ATOMS: atom_id res chain seq x y z
N MET A 1 -11.85 5.31 64.42
CA MET A 1 -11.46 6.09 63.21
C MET A 1 -12.55 7.10 62.89
N THR A 2 -12.22 8.39 62.72
CA THR A 2 -13.19 9.41 62.29
C THR A 2 -13.70 9.14 60.87
N ALA A 3 -14.93 9.53 60.55
CA ALA A 3 -15.53 9.35 59.22
C ALA A 3 -14.66 9.96 58.09
N ALA A 4 -13.96 11.07 58.38
CA ALA A 4 -12.99 11.69 57.48
C ALA A 4 -11.76 10.81 57.19
N ARG A 5 -11.24 10.07 58.19
CA ARG A 5 -10.11 9.14 58.02
C ARG A 5 -10.52 7.90 57.22
N ARG A 6 -11.77 7.42 57.38
CA ARG A 6 -12.34 6.34 56.54
C ARG A 6 -12.47 6.76 55.06
N ARG A 7 -13.00 7.95 54.79
CA ARG A 7 -13.12 8.48 53.41
C ARG A 7 -11.77 8.74 52.76
N GLY A 8 -10.76 9.19 53.52
CA GLY A 8 -9.39 9.34 53.03
C GLY A 8 -8.75 8.01 52.61
N ILE A 9 -8.91 6.94 53.41
CA ILE A 9 -8.43 5.60 53.05
C ILE A 9 -9.16 5.07 51.81
N LEU A 10 -10.49 5.23 51.76
CA LEU A 10 -11.29 4.83 50.60
C LEU A 10 -10.82 5.55 49.32
N ALA A 11 -10.50 6.83 49.39
CA ALA A 11 -9.96 7.58 48.25
C ALA A 11 -8.62 7.00 47.76
N VAL A 12 -7.71 6.66 48.66
CA VAL A 12 -6.44 6.02 48.31
C VAL A 12 -6.69 4.66 47.65
N VAL A 13 -7.56 3.83 48.23
CA VAL A 13 -7.92 2.52 47.64
C VAL A 13 -8.52 2.69 46.25
N VAL A 14 -9.45 3.65 46.05
CA VAL A 14 -10.04 3.91 44.73
C VAL A 14 -8.99 4.39 43.74
N VAL A 15 -8.09 5.28 44.12
CA VAL A 15 -7.00 5.71 43.22
C VAL A 15 -6.11 4.53 42.83
N VAL A 16 -5.74 3.66 43.77
CA VAL A 16 -4.97 2.45 43.48
C VAL A 16 -5.72 1.53 42.50
N VAL A 17 -7.02 1.32 42.71
CA VAL A 17 -7.85 0.53 41.79
C VAL A 17 -7.94 1.17 40.41
N LEU A 18 -8.13 2.49 40.32
CA LEU A 18 -8.18 3.20 39.04
C LEU A 18 -6.85 3.11 38.30
N VAL A 19 -5.72 3.25 39.00
CA VAL A 19 -4.38 3.08 38.39
C VAL A 19 -4.18 1.64 37.92
N ALA A 20 -4.58 0.64 38.71
CA ALA A 20 -4.47 -0.77 38.32
C ALA A 20 -5.32 -1.10 37.08
N LEU A 21 -6.58 -0.63 37.02
CA LEU A 21 -7.43 -0.77 35.84
C LEU A 21 -6.84 -0.05 34.62
N SER A 22 -6.30 1.16 34.82
CA SER A 22 -5.67 1.95 33.76
C SER A 22 -4.37 1.34 33.26
N ALA A 23 -3.62 0.66 34.11
CA ALA A 23 -2.46 -0.13 33.70
C ALA A 23 -2.87 -1.32 32.82
N GLY A 24 -4.02 -1.94 33.09
CA GLY A 24 -4.62 -2.93 32.19
C GLY A 24 -4.91 -2.35 30.80
N VAL A 25 -5.51 -1.15 30.73
CA VAL A 25 -5.74 -0.44 29.45
C VAL A 25 -4.41 -0.13 28.74
N ALA A 26 -3.42 0.35 29.48
CA ALA A 26 -2.10 0.67 28.94
C ALA A 26 -1.37 -0.57 28.39
N PHE A 27 -1.55 -1.72 29.04
CA PHE A 27 -1.06 -3.01 28.56
C PHE A 27 -1.75 -3.40 27.25
N VAL A 28 -3.09 -3.34 27.19
CA VAL A 28 -3.86 -3.63 25.96
C VAL A 28 -3.44 -2.71 24.81
N VAL A 29 -3.26 -1.41 25.06
CA VAL A 29 -2.79 -0.47 24.02
C VAL A 29 -1.38 -0.84 23.55
N SER A 30 -0.47 -1.18 24.47
CA SER A 30 0.90 -1.52 24.09
C SER A 30 0.99 -2.85 23.35
N ASP A 31 0.16 -3.81 23.70
CA ASP A 31 0.02 -5.10 23.02
C ASP A 31 -0.58 -4.91 21.62
N ALA A 32 -1.65 -4.12 21.50
CA ALA A 32 -2.30 -3.81 20.23
C ALA A 32 -1.38 -3.07 19.24
N LEU A 33 -0.49 -2.20 19.73
CA LEU A 33 0.52 -1.57 18.87
C LEU A 33 1.50 -2.58 18.27
N GLY A 34 1.80 -3.68 18.98
CA GLY A 34 2.53 -4.82 18.42
C GLY A 34 3.92 -4.55 17.82
N ILE A 35 4.51 -3.37 18.05
CA ILE A 35 5.74 -2.92 17.36
C ILE A 35 6.90 -3.87 17.66
N ARG A 36 7.37 -4.56 16.62
CA ARG A 36 8.52 -5.47 16.65
C ARG A 36 9.33 -5.32 15.37
N ALA A 37 10.63 -5.51 15.46
CA ALA A 37 11.52 -5.54 14.32
C ALA A 37 12.47 -6.74 14.49
N GLU A 38 12.56 -7.56 13.46
CA GLU A 38 13.48 -8.68 13.39
C GLU A 38 14.29 -8.61 12.09
N PRO A 39 15.54 -9.08 12.04
CA PRO A 39 16.32 -9.07 10.81
C PRO A 39 15.62 -9.88 9.70
N ALA A 40 15.40 -9.25 8.55
CA ALA A 40 14.87 -9.92 7.37
C ALA A 40 16.00 -10.61 6.59
N ARG A 41 15.73 -11.82 6.10
CA ARG A 41 16.65 -12.53 5.20
C ARG A 41 16.75 -11.78 3.87
N GLN A 42 17.93 -11.29 3.55
CA GLN A 42 18.15 -10.57 2.30
C GLN A 42 18.49 -11.52 1.15
N MET A 43 18.07 -11.17 -0.05
CA MET A 43 18.60 -11.78 -1.28
C MET A 43 20.08 -11.39 -1.45
N THR A 44 20.86 -12.25 -2.09
CA THR A 44 22.30 -12.03 -2.29
C THR A 44 22.70 -12.22 -3.74
N PRO A 45 22.18 -11.39 -4.66
CA PRO A 45 22.61 -11.44 -6.05
C PRO A 45 24.08 -11.06 -6.20
N ASP A 46 24.71 -11.51 -7.28
CA ASP A 46 26.03 -11.04 -7.67
C ASP A 46 26.00 -9.54 -7.99
N ALA A 47 27.15 -8.89 -7.88
CA ALA A 47 27.28 -7.51 -8.36
C ALA A 47 27.00 -7.43 -9.86
N ALA A 48 26.34 -6.35 -10.29
CA ALA A 48 26.15 -6.07 -11.71
C ALA A 48 27.51 -5.92 -12.41
N THR A 49 27.59 -6.42 -13.64
CA THR A 49 28.78 -6.36 -14.48
C THR A 49 28.42 -5.80 -15.84
N VAL A 50 29.43 -5.39 -16.62
CA VAL A 50 29.26 -4.91 -17.99
C VAL A 50 29.82 -5.94 -18.95
N ALA A 51 29.01 -6.36 -19.93
CA ALA A 51 29.49 -7.21 -21.03
C ALA A 51 30.37 -6.40 -21.98
N THR A 52 31.43 -7.03 -22.50
CA THR A 52 32.45 -6.36 -23.37
C THR A 52 32.48 -6.90 -24.81
N ALA A 53 31.52 -7.75 -25.18
CA ALA A 53 31.47 -8.35 -26.51
C ALA A 53 31.17 -7.29 -27.58
N ALA A 54 32.07 -7.15 -28.56
CA ALA A 54 31.85 -6.30 -29.73
C ALA A 54 30.70 -6.85 -30.59
N SER A 55 29.97 -5.95 -31.24
CA SER A 55 28.96 -6.33 -32.23
C SER A 55 29.61 -7.04 -33.41
N VAL A 56 28.96 -8.10 -33.88
CA VAL A 56 29.37 -8.85 -35.07
C VAL A 56 28.37 -8.57 -36.18
N ALA A 57 28.87 -8.13 -37.34
CA ALA A 57 28.05 -7.96 -38.53
C ALA A 57 27.50 -9.32 -38.99
N PRO A 58 26.19 -9.46 -39.22
CA PRO A 58 25.63 -10.71 -39.73
C PRO A 58 25.94 -10.88 -41.23
N PRO A 59 25.92 -12.12 -41.76
CA PRO A 59 25.93 -12.31 -43.21
C PRO A 59 24.65 -11.79 -43.84
N ARG A 60 24.72 -11.36 -45.10
CA ARG A 60 23.51 -11.05 -45.87
C ARG A 60 22.78 -12.34 -46.22
N LEU A 61 21.53 -12.49 -45.78
CA LEU A 61 20.69 -13.61 -46.17
C LEU A 61 20.18 -13.40 -47.60
N THR A 62 20.77 -14.09 -48.58
CA THR A 62 20.45 -13.95 -50.01
C THR A 62 19.23 -14.77 -50.44
N ARG A 63 18.90 -15.80 -49.68
CA ARG A 63 17.74 -16.67 -49.89
C ARG A 63 17.27 -17.22 -48.55
N ILE A 64 15.97 -17.12 -48.30
CA ILE A 64 15.31 -17.72 -47.14
C ILE A 64 14.23 -18.67 -47.67
N GLU A 65 14.30 -19.92 -47.28
CA GLU A 65 13.28 -20.94 -47.55
C GLU A 65 12.67 -21.40 -46.23
N ALA A 66 11.35 -21.32 -46.11
CA ALA A 66 10.62 -21.78 -44.95
C ALA A 66 9.23 -22.31 -45.37
N PRO A 67 8.60 -23.18 -44.55
CA PRO A 67 7.20 -23.53 -44.71
C PRO A 67 6.29 -22.29 -44.72
N ASP A 68 5.26 -22.34 -45.55
CA ASP A 68 4.26 -21.27 -45.69
C ASP A 68 3.19 -21.41 -44.58
N THR A 69 3.50 -20.87 -43.41
CA THR A 69 2.58 -20.78 -42.28
C THR A 69 2.55 -19.37 -41.72
N GLU A 70 1.43 -18.98 -41.11
CA GLU A 70 1.26 -17.64 -40.54
C GLU A 70 2.32 -17.34 -39.46
N ARG A 71 2.60 -18.29 -38.56
CA ARG A 71 3.58 -18.10 -37.47
C ARG A 71 5.00 -17.87 -38.01
N LEU A 72 5.39 -18.63 -39.03
CA LEU A 72 6.68 -18.45 -39.68
C LEU A 72 6.73 -17.15 -40.48
N SER A 73 5.65 -16.76 -41.16
CA SER A 73 5.58 -15.48 -41.85
C SER A 73 5.81 -14.31 -40.88
N VAL A 74 5.13 -14.30 -39.73
CA VAL A 74 5.32 -13.25 -38.72
C VAL A 74 6.75 -13.26 -38.15
N ALA A 75 7.34 -14.43 -37.90
CA ALA A 75 8.73 -14.51 -37.45
C ALA A 75 9.73 -14.03 -38.51
N LEU A 76 9.46 -14.31 -39.79
CA LEU A 76 10.27 -13.86 -40.92
C LEU A 76 10.17 -12.36 -41.16
N ASP A 77 9.02 -11.74 -40.87
CA ASP A 77 8.89 -10.28 -40.85
C ASP A 77 9.84 -9.68 -39.80
N GLU A 78 9.85 -10.22 -38.57
CA GLU A 78 10.74 -9.77 -37.50
C GLU A 78 12.23 -9.95 -37.86
N LEU A 79 12.59 -11.07 -38.51
CA LEU A 79 13.94 -11.28 -39.04
C LEU A 79 14.29 -10.29 -40.15
N SER A 80 13.34 -10.00 -41.05
CA SER A 80 13.52 -9.04 -42.14
C SER A 80 13.72 -7.62 -41.59
N ASP A 81 12.96 -7.24 -40.56
CA ASP A 81 13.09 -5.96 -39.87
C ASP A 81 14.44 -5.85 -39.14
N ALA A 82 14.91 -6.94 -38.51
CA ALA A 82 16.24 -6.98 -37.91
C ALA A 82 17.34 -6.78 -38.96
N ILE A 83 17.26 -7.46 -40.10
CA ILE A 83 18.19 -7.32 -41.24
C ILE A 83 18.14 -5.92 -41.84
N GLY A 84 16.95 -5.32 -41.94
CA GLY A 84 16.76 -3.96 -42.48
C GLY A 84 17.45 -2.87 -41.67
N GLN A 85 17.77 -3.14 -40.40
CA GLN A 85 18.48 -2.23 -39.50
C GLN A 85 20.01 -2.44 -39.49
N VAL A 86 20.52 -3.43 -40.24
CA VAL A 86 21.96 -3.73 -40.30
C VAL A 86 22.69 -2.71 -41.18
N ALA A 87 23.70 -2.05 -40.61
CA ALA A 87 24.51 -1.07 -41.34
C ALA A 87 25.52 -1.70 -42.31
N ALA A 88 26.07 -2.87 -41.97
CA ALA A 88 27.06 -3.58 -42.76
C ALA A 88 26.92 -5.10 -42.60
N PHE A 89 27.21 -5.84 -43.67
CA PHE A 89 27.13 -7.30 -43.71
C PHE A 89 28.53 -7.92 -43.82
N ASP A 90 28.72 -9.06 -43.16
CA ASP A 90 29.93 -9.89 -43.26
C ASP A 90 29.66 -11.15 -44.09
N GLY A 91 29.84 -11.03 -45.40
CA GLY A 91 29.61 -12.12 -46.35
C GLY A 91 28.13 -12.34 -46.69
N GLU A 92 27.84 -13.50 -47.28
CA GLU A 92 26.51 -13.90 -47.72
C GLU A 92 26.20 -15.30 -47.18
N ALA A 93 24.94 -15.53 -46.81
CA ALA A 93 24.46 -16.83 -46.40
C ALA A 93 23.06 -17.10 -46.97
N THR A 94 22.67 -18.37 -46.96
CA THR A 94 21.29 -18.81 -47.18
C THR A 94 20.71 -19.35 -45.87
N LEU A 95 19.39 -19.27 -45.70
CA LEU A 95 18.66 -19.82 -44.55
C LEU A 95 17.57 -20.78 -45.03
N ASP A 96 17.62 -22.02 -44.56
CA ASP A 96 16.56 -23.02 -44.76
C ASP A 96 15.94 -23.37 -43.40
N VAL A 97 14.61 -23.29 -43.30
CA VAL A 97 13.86 -23.66 -42.11
C VAL A 97 13.10 -24.95 -42.39
N ALA A 98 13.36 -25.98 -41.60
CA ALA A 98 12.81 -27.32 -41.82
C ALA A 98 12.13 -27.88 -40.56
N ILE A 99 10.91 -28.36 -40.75
CA ILE A 99 10.16 -29.12 -39.74
C ILE A 99 10.34 -30.60 -40.08
N THR A 100 11.09 -31.33 -39.27
CA THR A 100 11.56 -32.70 -39.56
C THR A 100 10.81 -33.79 -38.79
N GLY A 101 10.03 -33.41 -37.77
CA GLY A 101 9.22 -34.31 -36.94
C GLY A 101 7.73 -34.34 -37.33
N GLY A 102 7.00 -35.34 -36.81
CA GLY A 102 5.55 -35.46 -36.98
C GLY A 102 4.77 -34.92 -35.77
N SER A 103 3.77 -34.08 -36.04
CA SER A 103 2.64 -33.62 -35.19
C SER A 103 2.87 -33.11 -33.75
N GLY A 104 4.06 -33.15 -33.19
CA GLY A 104 4.32 -32.67 -31.82
C GLY A 104 4.73 -31.20 -31.77
N ASP A 105 3.79 -30.28 -31.57
CA ASP A 105 4.06 -28.83 -31.47
C ASP A 105 4.44 -28.36 -30.04
N ALA A 106 4.58 -29.28 -29.10
CA ALA A 106 4.78 -28.95 -27.69
C ALA A 106 6.21 -28.49 -27.32
N SER A 107 7.21 -28.77 -28.16
CA SER A 107 8.60 -28.41 -27.89
C SER A 107 9.01 -27.19 -28.71
N ASP A 108 9.59 -26.19 -28.04
CA ASP A 108 10.22 -25.03 -28.68
C ASP A 108 11.70 -25.30 -29.06
N ALA A 109 12.13 -26.56 -29.11
CA ALA A 109 13.50 -26.91 -29.43
C ALA A 109 13.78 -26.89 -30.95
N TYR A 110 14.95 -26.39 -31.33
CA TYR A 110 15.49 -26.47 -32.68
C TYR A 110 17.00 -26.73 -32.65
N THR A 111 17.55 -27.19 -33.76
CA THR A 111 19.01 -27.30 -33.97
C THR A 111 19.41 -26.40 -35.12
N LEU A 112 20.45 -25.58 -34.92
CA LEU A 112 21.04 -24.79 -36.00
C LEU A 112 22.13 -25.63 -36.68
N THR A 113 21.91 -26.11 -37.90
CA THR A 113 22.83 -26.96 -38.67
C THR A 113 23.28 -26.26 -39.97
N GLY A 114 24.01 -26.99 -40.82
CA GLY A 114 24.52 -26.47 -42.09
C GLY A 114 25.96 -25.96 -42.00
N THR A 115 26.25 -24.89 -42.75
CA THR A 115 27.57 -24.22 -42.78
C THR A 115 27.41 -22.72 -42.55
N PRO A 116 28.50 -21.97 -42.27
CA PRO A 116 28.44 -20.51 -42.12
C PRO A 116 27.76 -19.75 -43.28
N ASP A 117 27.79 -20.29 -44.50
CA ASP A 117 27.21 -19.68 -45.72
C ASP A 117 25.86 -20.32 -46.11
N ALA A 118 25.41 -21.36 -45.39
CA ALA A 118 24.16 -22.08 -45.63
C ALA A 118 23.60 -22.59 -44.30
N LEU A 119 22.96 -21.68 -43.56
CA LEU A 119 22.34 -21.96 -42.27
C LEU A 119 21.06 -22.77 -42.45
N ARG A 120 20.82 -23.69 -41.53
CA ARG A 120 19.60 -24.50 -41.52
C ARG A 120 19.02 -24.59 -40.11
N ILE A 121 17.76 -24.23 -39.93
CA ILE A 121 17.02 -24.46 -38.67
C ILE A 121 16.26 -25.78 -38.83
N GLU A 122 16.57 -26.76 -37.98
CA GLU A 122 15.85 -28.03 -37.94
C GLU A 122 15.09 -28.17 -36.63
N ALA A 123 13.76 -28.28 -36.70
CA ALA A 123 12.91 -28.44 -35.53
C ALA A 123 11.94 -29.61 -35.68
N ALA A 124 11.51 -30.18 -34.55
CA ALA A 124 10.54 -31.28 -34.54
C ALA A 124 9.11 -30.82 -34.85
N GLY A 125 8.80 -29.55 -34.61
CA GLY A 125 7.49 -28.93 -34.81
C GLY A 125 7.63 -27.45 -35.20
N GLU A 126 6.50 -26.82 -35.51
CA GLU A 126 6.45 -25.42 -35.96
C GLU A 126 6.94 -24.46 -34.87
N THR A 127 6.57 -24.68 -33.60
CA THR A 127 7.00 -23.84 -32.47
C THR A 127 8.52 -23.71 -32.38
N GLY A 128 9.26 -24.82 -32.53
CA GLY A 128 10.72 -24.79 -32.55
C GLY A 128 11.29 -24.07 -33.77
N ALA A 129 10.70 -24.27 -34.96
CA ALA A 129 11.14 -23.61 -36.19
C ALA A 129 10.95 -22.09 -36.12
N VAL A 130 9.77 -21.65 -35.67
CA VAL A 130 9.41 -20.24 -35.43
C VAL A 130 10.35 -19.60 -34.42
N ARG A 131 10.60 -20.29 -33.30
CA ARG A 131 11.57 -19.81 -32.30
C ARG A 131 12.96 -19.61 -32.89
N GLY A 132 13.44 -20.56 -33.70
CA GLY A 132 14.76 -20.43 -34.33
C GLY A 132 14.88 -19.16 -35.17
N VAL A 133 13.83 -18.80 -35.92
CA VAL A 133 13.79 -17.55 -36.70
C VAL A 133 13.85 -16.33 -35.79
N TYR A 134 13.05 -16.29 -34.71
CA TYR A 134 13.10 -15.20 -33.73
C TYR A 134 14.46 -15.07 -33.03
N ASP A 135 15.10 -16.20 -32.70
CA ASP A 135 16.43 -16.19 -32.07
C ASP A 135 17.50 -15.63 -33.03
N LEU A 136 17.42 -15.92 -34.33
CA LEU A 136 18.29 -15.27 -35.33
C LEU A 136 18.03 -13.77 -35.41
N ALA A 137 16.76 -13.34 -35.42
CA ALA A 137 16.39 -11.93 -35.43
C ALA A 137 16.92 -11.20 -34.19
N ALA A 138 16.72 -11.79 -33.01
CA ALA A 138 17.22 -11.28 -31.74
C ALA A 138 18.75 -11.18 -31.71
N ALA A 139 19.46 -12.21 -32.20
CA ALA A 139 20.92 -12.22 -32.31
C ALA A 139 21.44 -11.11 -33.23
N ILE A 140 20.77 -10.84 -34.36
CA ILE A 140 21.11 -9.71 -35.24
C ILE A 140 20.94 -8.38 -34.49
N ARG A 141 19.80 -8.17 -33.80
CA ARG A 141 19.54 -6.93 -33.05
C ARG A 141 20.52 -6.74 -31.88
N SER A 142 20.96 -7.83 -31.23
CA SER A 142 21.92 -7.79 -30.14
C SER A 142 23.37 -7.66 -30.61
N GLY A 143 23.64 -7.73 -31.92
CA GLY A 143 25.00 -7.74 -32.48
C GLY A 143 25.74 -9.04 -32.17
N THR A 144 25.05 -10.14 -31.96
CA THR A 144 25.62 -11.47 -31.72
C THR A 144 25.74 -12.23 -33.05
N ASP A 145 26.84 -12.99 -33.23
CA ASP A 145 27.04 -13.76 -34.45
C ASP A 145 26.02 -14.91 -34.56
N ILE A 146 25.14 -14.83 -35.56
CA ILE A 146 24.13 -15.85 -35.84
C ILE A 146 24.72 -17.22 -36.24
N ARG A 147 26.02 -17.27 -36.56
CA ARG A 147 26.75 -18.51 -36.90
C ARG A 147 27.36 -19.18 -35.67
N ALA A 148 27.43 -18.48 -34.53
CA ALA A 148 28.18 -18.93 -33.35
C ALA A 148 27.66 -20.25 -32.76
N ARG A 149 26.36 -20.53 -32.92
CA ARG A 149 25.70 -21.73 -32.36
C ARG A 149 25.49 -22.85 -33.38
N LEU A 150 26.21 -22.83 -34.50
CA LEU A 150 26.16 -23.90 -35.49
C LEU A 150 26.55 -25.25 -34.85
N GLY A 151 25.68 -26.24 -35.00
CA GLY A 151 25.79 -27.57 -34.42
C GLY A 151 25.13 -27.73 -33.05
N GLU A 152 24.56 -26.66 -32.48
CA GLU A 152 23.90 -26.71 -31.18
C GLU A 152 22.39 -26.97 -31.31
N THR A 153 21.87 -27.80 -30.42
CA THR A 153 20.43 -27.91 -30.15
C THR A 153 20.06 -26.94 -29.04
N ILE A 154 19.06 -26.11 -29.29
CA ILE A 154 18.63 -25.00 -28.45
C ILE A 154 17.21 -25.30 -27.97
N SER A 155 16.98 -25.29 -26.65
CA SER A 155 15.67 -25.51 -26.00
C SER A 155 15.47 -24.45 -24.91
N SER A 156 14.23 -24.15 -24.53
CA SER A 156 13.97 -23.34 -23.34
C SER A 156 13.96 -24.21 -22.08
N ALA A 157 14.52 -23.72 -20.98
CA ALA A 157 14.47 -24.39 -19.68
C ALA A 157 13.06 -24.41 -19.09
N LEU A 158 12.36 -23.28 -19.16
CA LEU A 158 10.98 -23.14 -18.67
C LEU A 158 10.02 -22.95 -19.85
N PRO A 159 9.08 -23.89 -20.09
CA PRO A 159 8.18 -23.85 -21.24
C PRO A 159 7.07 -22.80 -21.13
N PHE A 160 6.70 -22.34 -19.93
CA PHE A 160 5.60 -21.39 -19.74
C PHE A 160 6.13 -19.97 -19.47
N ARG A 161 5.79 -19.00 -20.33
CA ARG A 161 6.29 -17.62 -20.23
C ARG A 161 5.16 -16.66 -20.54
N MET A 162 4.59 -16.08 -19.48
CA MET A 162 3.41 -15.23 -19.57
C MET A 162 3.74 -13.76 -19.38
N VAL A 163 2.92 -12.89 -19.98
CA VAL A 163 2.87 -11.44 -19.74
C VAL A 163 1.45 -11.00 -19.38
N ASP A 164 1.29 -9.76 -18.90
CA ASP A 164 0.00 -9.09 -18.85
C ASP A 164 -0.45 -8.59 -20.24
N LEU A 165 -1.44 -7.70 -20.32
CA LEU A 165 -1.93 -7.14 -21.59
C LEU A 165 -1.09 -5.92 -22.07
N GLY A 166 -0.02 -5.55 -21.36
CA GLY A 166 0.66 -4.28 -21.63
C GLY A 166 -0.31 -3.09 -21.50
N ALA A 167 -0.18 -2.10 -22.38
CA ALA A 167 -1.07 -0.92 -22.44
C ALA A 167 -2.07 -0.97 -23.63
N VAL A 168 -2.40 -2.16 -24.14
CA VAL A 168 -3.33 -2.32 -25.26
C VAL A 168 -4.71 -1.75 -24.89
N GLY A 169 -5.30 -0.97 -25.81
CA GLY A 169 -6.60 -0.34 -25.60
C GLY A 169 -6.61 0.82 -24.59
N VAL A 170 -5.45 1.29 -24.12
CA VAL A 170 -5.37 2.43 -23.17
C VAL A 170 -4.95 3.70 -23.91
N GLU A 171 -5.77 4.73 -23.90
CA GLU A 171 -5.46 6.01 -24.55
C GLU A 171 -4.42 6.82 -23.74
N PRO A 172 -3.35 7.32 -24.37
CA PRO A 172 -2.38 8.21 -23.73
C PRO A 172 -2.92 9.66 -23.70
N ASP A 173 -3.96 9.93 -22.92
CA ASP A 173 -4.50 11.28 -22.72
C ASP A 173 -3.78 11.99 -21.55
N PRO A 174 -2.93 13.01 -21.80
CA PRO A 174 -2.20 13.70 -20.73
C PRO A 174 -3.10 14.29 -19.65
N SER A 175 -4.34 14.67 -19.98
CA SER A 175 -5.26 15.30 -19.03
C SER A 175 -5.67 14.36 -17.89
N GLU A 176 -5.57 13.04 -18.08
CA GLU A 176 -5.81 12.05 -17.02
C GLU A 176 -4.63 11.90 -16.06
N TRP A 177 -3.42 12.31 -16.45
CA TRP A 177 -2.20 12.26 -15.63
C TRP A 177 -1.83 13.62 -15.02
N GLU A 178 -2.34 14.73 -15.56
CA GLU A 178 -1.98 16.10 -15.14
C GLU A 178 -2.15 16.38 -13.64
N SER A 179 -3.13 15.73 -12.98
CA SER A 179 -3.34 15.92 -11.54
C SER A 179 -2.33 15.17 -10.68
N GLY A 180 -1.81 14.04 -11.17
CA GLY A 180 -0.86 13.17 -10.47
C GLY A 180 -1.38 12.52 -9.19
N ASP A 181 -2.71 12.50 -8.97
CA ASP A 181 -3.34 12.03 -7.74
C ASP A 181 -4.41 10.94 -7.94
N ASP A 182 -4.52 10.39 -9.16
CA ASP A 182 -5.35 9.21 -9.44
C ASP A 182 -4.62 7.92 -9.05
N TYR A 183 -4.73 7.57 -7.78
CA TYR A 183 -4.19 6.33 -7.21
C TYR A 183 -5.11 5.11 -7.46
N SER A 184 -6.05 5.17 -8.42
CA SER A 184 -6.85 4.00 -8.79
C SER A 184 -6.03 2.96 -9.55
N HIS A 185 -6.37 1.68 -9.36
CA HIS A 185 -5.71 0.56 -10.02
C HIS A 185 -6.44 0.14 -11.32
N VAL A 186 -7.41 0.92 -11.78
CA VAL A 186 -8.18 0.65 -12.99
C VAL A 186 -7.33 0.97 -14.21
N SER A 187 -7.09 -0.02 -15.07
CA SER A 187 -6.30 0.19 -16.30
C SER A 187 -7.04 1.09 -17.29
N ARG A 188 -8.38 0.98 -17.33
CA ARG A 188 -9.27 1.56 -18.34
C ARG A 188 -8.94 1.09 -19.77
N ALA A 189 -8.47 -0.14 -19.88
CA ALA A 189 -8.24 -0.76 -21.17
C ALA A 189 -9.58 -0.94 -21.91
N PHE A 190 -9.60 -0.52 -23.18
CA PHE A 190 -10.75 -0.54 -24.08
C PHE A 190 -11.92 0.38 -23.66
N GLU A 191 -11.70 1.32 -22.72
CA GLU A 191 -12.75 2.23 -22.26
C GLU A 191 -13.37 3.05 -23.41
N ASN A 192 -12.54 3.49 -24.36
CA ASN A 192 -12.93 4.19 -25.58
C ASN A 192 -13.84 3.34 -26.51
N ALA A 193 -13.71 2.02 -26.48
CA ALA A 193 -14.49 1.09 -27.28
C ALA A 193 -15.81 0.68 -26.60
N TYR A 194 -15.97 0.93 -25.31
CA TYR A 194 -17.18 0.58 -24.57
C TYR A 194 -18.27 1.65 -24.70
N LEU A 195 -19.50 1.20 -25.01
CA LEU A 195 -20.70 2.03 -25.02
C LEU A 195 -21.62 1.61 -23.88
N ALA A 196 -22.23 2.59 -23.20
CA ALA A 196 -23.16 2.33 -22.10
C ALA A 196 -24.42 1.55 -22.55
N ASP A 197 -24.88 1.84 -23.77
CA ASP A 197 -26.08 1.26 -24.39
C ASP A 197 -25.73 0.47 -25.66
N ALA A 198 -26.66 -0.37 -26.14
CA ALA A 198 -26.53 -1.09 -27.40
C ALA A 198 -26.12 -0.13 -28.55
N PRO A 199 -25.11 -0.49 -29.38
CA PRO A 199 -24.55 -1.82 -29.57
C PRO A 199 -23.48 -2.27 -28.57
N TYR A 200 -23.24 -1.51 -27.49
CA TYR A 200 -22.26 -1.75 -26.42
C TYR A 200 -20.78 -1.67 -26.83
N ILE A 201 -20.49 -1.74 -28.12
CA ILE A 201 -19.14 -1.65 -28.69
C ILE A 201 -19.12 -0.58 -29.77
N ASP A 202 -18.14 0.32 -29.70
CA ASP A 202 -17.73 1.17 -30.81
C ASP A 202 -16.73 0.40 -31.68
N GLU A 203 -17.22 -0.12 -32.81
CA GLU A 203 -16.44 -0.92 -33.77
C GLU A 203 -15.23 -0.17 -34.34
N ALA A 204 -15.29 1.16 -34.43
CA ALA A 204 -14.18 1.94 -34.97
C ALA A 204 -13.07 2.10 -33.94
N ALA A 205 -13.42 2.35 -32.68
CA ALA A 205 -12.45 2.37 -31.58
C ALA A 205 -11.82 0.98 -31.38
N LEU A 206 -12.63 -0.08 -31.37
CA LEU A 206 -12.15 -1.46 -31.23
C LEU A 206 -11.16 -1.86 -32.35
N ALA A 207 -11.37 -1.41 -33.58
CA ALA A 207 -10.44 -1.68 -34.67
C ALA A 207 -9.05 -1.06 -34.43
N ALA A 208 -8.99 0.14 -33.85
CA ALA A 208 -7.74 0.76 -33.45
C ALA A 208 -7.07 -0.02 -32.29
N ASP A 209 -7.87 -0.49 -31.34
CA ASP A 209 -7.37 -1.31 -30.23
C ASP A 209 -6.84 -2.68 -30.71
N PHE A 210 -7.40 -3.23 -31.81
CA PHE A 210 -6.88 -4.44 -32.44
C PHE A 210 -5.51 -4.21 -33.09
N ASP A 211 -5.27 -3.05 -33.71
CA ASP A 211 -3.95 -2.70 -34.24
C ASP A 211 -2.90 -2.58 -33.12
N ASP A 212 -3.30 -2.03 -31.97
CA ASP A 212 -2.45 -2.01 -30.77
C ASP A 212 -2.18 -3.42 -30.24
N TRP A 213 -3.20 -4.28 -30.20
CA TRP A 213 -3.05 -5.69 -29.84
C TRP A 213 -2.09 -6.43 -30.77
N GLU A 214 -2.21 -6.27 -32.08
CA GLU A 214 -1.32 -6.91 -33.05
C GLU A 214 0.14 -6.48 -32.86
N ARG A 215 0.38 -5.18 -32.59
CA ARG A 215 1.72 -4.66 -32.27
C ARG A 215 2.27 -5.30 -30.99
N TYR A 216 1.47 -5.33 -29.93
CA TYR A 216 1.87 -5.89 -28.64
C TYR A 216 2.14 -7.39 -28.74
N LEU A 217 1.23 -8.14 -29.36
CA LEU A 217 1.33 -9.59 -29.51
C LEU A 217 2.57 -9.99 -30.30
N ARG A 218 2.84 -9.34 -31.44
CA ARG A 218 4.07 -9.57 -32.22
C ARG A 218 5.32 -9.29 -31.40
N HIS A 219 5.32 -8.20 -30.64
CA HIS A 219 6.45 -7.81 -29.79
C HIS A 219 6.75 -8.85 -28.71
N VAL A 220 5.75 -9.29 -27.94
CA VAL A 220 5.99 -10.23 -26.83
C VAL A 220 6.32 -11.65 -27.33
N VAL A 221 5.79 -12.07 -28.47
CA VAL A 221 6.17 -13.33 -29.13
C VAL A 221 7.63 -13.28 -29.59
N ALA A 222 8.09 -12.17 -30.15
CA ALA A 222 9.49 -11.99 -30.55
C ALA A 222 10.45 -12.03 -29.35
N LEU A 223 10.03 -11.53 -28.17
CA LEU A 223 10.78 -11.69 -26.92
C LEU A 223 10.75 -13.13 -26.38
N GLY A 224 9.77 -13.94 -26.79
CA GLY A 224 9.66 -15.34 -26.44
C GLY A 224 8.54 -15.71 -25.49
N TYR A 225 7.66 -14.79 -25.16
CA TYR A 225 6.47 -15.09 -24.38
C TYR A 225 5.46 -15.88 -25.22
N ASN A 226 4.69 -16.73 -24.55
CA ASN A 226 3.72 -17.63 -25.18
C ASN A 226 2.39 -17.69 -24.43
N ALA A 227 2.16 -16.77 -23.49
CA ALA A 227 0.89 -16.62 -22.80
C ALA A 227 0.63 -15.16 -22.43
N VAL A 228 -0.65 -14.77 -22.35
CA VAL A 228 -1.12 -13.45 -21.93
C VAL A 228 -2.24 -13.60 -20.90
N ALA A 229 -2.15 -12.85 -19.79
CA ALA A 229 -3.25 -12.65 -18.88
C ALA A 229 -4.18 -11.54 -19.43
N TRP A 230 -5.39 -11.92 -19.81
CA TRP A 230 -6.40 -11.07 -20.43
C TRP A 230 -7.45 -10.64 -19.41
N PRO A 231 -7.78 -9.35 -19.24
CA PRO A 231 -8.71 -8.90 -18.20
C PRO A 231 -10.17 -9.33 -18.46
N GLY A 232 -10.87 -9.69 -17.38
CA GLY A 232 -12.31 -9.96 -17.37
C GLY A 232 -12.66 -11.45 -17.43
N PHE A 233 -13.86 -11.78 -16.96
CA PHE A 233 -14.51 -13.08 -17.09
C PHE A 233 -16.04 -12.93 -17.11
N VAL A 234 -16.63 -12.41 -16.04
CA VAL A 234 -18.09 -12.31 -15.86
C VAL A 234 -18.73 -11.39 -16.92
N GLU A 235 -17.95 -10.45 -17.45
CA GLU A 235 -18.31 -9.55 -18.54
C GLU A 235 -18.61 -10.30 -19.85
N TYR A 236 -18.02 -11.48 -20.05
CA TYR A 236 -18.18 -12.31 -21.25
C TYR A 236 -19.22 -13.43 -21.08
N ALA A 237 -19.78 -13.62 -19.88
CA ALA A 237 -20.58 -14.78 -19.51
C ALA A 237 -22.09 -14.51 -19.47
N ASP A 238 -22.88 -15.46 -20.01
CA ASP A 238 -24.35 -15.36 -20.06
C ASP A 238 -25.04 -16.03 -18.87
N PHE A 239 -24.37 -17.00 -18.23
CA PHE A 239 -24.93 -17.84 -17.14
C PHE A 239 -26.29 -18.46 -17.51
N ALA A 240 -26.42 -18.93 -18.76
CA ALA A 240 -27.70 -19.34 -19.32
C ALA A 240 -28.16 -20.72 -18.82
N THR A 241 -27.21 -21.60 -18.50
CA THR A 241 -27.47 -22.98 -18.05
C THR A 241 -27.36 -23.16 -16.54
N ALA A 242 -27.25 -22.06 -15.78
CA ALA A 242 -27.26 -22.10 -14.32
C ALA A 242 -28.45 -22.94 -13.81
N GLU A 243 -28.15 -23.85 -12.89
CA GLU A 243 -29.17 -24.77 -12.38
C GLU A 243 -30.34 -23.97 -11.77
N GLY A 244 -31.59 -24.39 -11.89
CA GLY A 244 -32.77 -23.64 -11.41
C GLY A 244 -33.14 -22.37 -12.19
N GLY A 245 -32.44 -22.07 -13.28
CA GLY A 245 -32.83 -21.06 -14.27
C GLY A 245 -31.68 -20.11 -14.63
N PRO A 246 -31.77 -19.41 -15.78
CA PRO A 246 -30.76 -18.44 -16.18
C PRO A 246 -30.65 -17.32 -15.13
N VAL A 247 -29.42 -16.88 -14.86
CA VAL A 247 -29.17 -15.77 -13.91
C VAL A 247 -29.76 -14.46 -14.44
N TYR A 248 -29.56 -14.19 -15.73
CA TYR A 248 -30.10 -13.01 -16.40
C TYR A 248 -31.44 -13.33 -17.06
N ALA A 249 -32.45 -12.49 -16.79
CA ALA A 249 -33.77 -12.62 -17.40
C ALA A 249 -33.73 -12.27 -18.90
N GLU A 250 -34.72 -12.76 -19.66
CA GLU A 250 -34.89 -12.36 -21.06
C GLU A 250 -35.05 -10.83 -21.16
N GLY A 251 -34.21 -10.20 -21.99
CA GLY A 251 -34.18 -8.75 -22.16
C GLY A 251 -33.31 -8.00 -21.14
N ASP A 252 -32.64 -8.69 -20.22
CA ASP A 252 -31.63 -8.07 -19.36
C ASP A 252 -30.44 -7.58 -20.22
N PRO A 253 -29.95 -6.34 -20.04
CA PRO A 253 -28.86 -5.79 -20.84
C PRO A 253 -27.55 -6.58 -20.74
N HIS A 254 -27.31 -7.31 -19.64
CA HIS A 254 -26.10 -8.12 -19.47
C HIS A 254 -25.94 -9.19 -20.55
N LEU A 255 -27.04 -9.83 -20.99
CA LEU A 255 -26.99 -10.85 -22.06
C LEU A 255 -26.54 -10.25 -23.39
N ALA A 256 -27.14 -9.12 -23.78
CA ALA A 256 -26.81 -8.46 -25.03
C ALA A 256 -25.40 -7.84 -25.01
N ARG A 257 -24.96 -7.35 -23.84
CA ARG A 257 -23.60 -6.83 -23.63
C ARG A 257 -22.56 -7.95 -23.69
N ALA A 258 -22.77 -9.06 -22.98
CA ALA A 258 -21.86 -10.20 -23.00
C ALA A 258 -21.70 -10.78 -24.42
N ALA A 259 -22.81 -10.91 -25.17
CA ALA A 259 -22.76 -11.32 -26.57
C ALA A 259 -21.96 -10.34 -27.46
N ALA A 260 -22.15 -9.03 -27.27
CA ALA A 260 -21.39 -8.01 -28.00
C ALA A 260 -19.89 -8.05 -27.68
N LEU A 261 -19.53 -8.17 -26.40
CA LEU A 261 -18.14 -8.30 -25.94
C LEU A 261 -17.48 -9.57 -26.47
N ARG A 262 -18.17 -10.72 -26.43
CA ARG A 262 -17.65 -11.98 -27.02
C ARG A 262 -17.39 -11.83 -28.51
N ALA A 263 -18.33 -11.24 -29.26
CA ALA A 263 -18.16 -11.00 -30.68
C ALA A 263 -16.98 -10.05 -30.97
N ALA A 264 -16.81 -9.01 -30.16
CA ALA A 264 -15.75 -8.02 -30.27
C ALA A 264 -14.34 -8.62 -30.01
N PHE A 265 -14.19 -9.42 -28.95
CA PHE A 265 -12.87 -9.87 -28.50
C PHE A 265 -12.45 -11.27 -28.97
N THR A 266 -13.37 -12.08 -29.50
CA THR A 266 -13.01 -13.39 -30.10
C THR A 266 -11.90 -13.26 -31.16
N PRO A 267 -11.93 -12.29 -32.09
CA PRO A 267 -10.83 -12.07 -33.05
C PRO A 267 -9.46 -11.84 -32.40
N PHE A 268 -9.40 -11.17 -31.25
CA PHE A 268 -8.15 -10.94 -30.52
C PHE A 268 -7.57 -12.26 -30.00
N TRP A 269 -8.41 -13.09 -29.40
CA TRP A 269 -8.01 -14.40 -28.86
C TRP A 269 -7.64 -15.39 -29.96
N GLU A 270 -8.40 -15.41 -31.06
CA GLU A 270 -8.08 -16.22 -32.23
C GLU A 270 -6.73 -15.83 -32.84
N ARG A 271 -6.44 -14.53 -32.93
CA ARG A 271 -5.13 -14.05 -33.40
C ARG A 271 -4.00 -14.54 -32.49
N ALA A 272 -4.19 -14.50 -31.17
CA ALA A 272 -3.24 -15.06 -30.21
C ALA A 272 -2.99 -16.56 -30.45
N ALA A 273 -4.07 -17.33 -30.59
CA ALA A 273 -4.00 -18.76 -30.81
C ALA A 273 -3.29 -19.12 -32.13
N VAL A 274 -3.54 -18.37 -33.20
CA VAL A 274 -2.84 -18.50 -34.49
C VAL A 274 -1.33 -18.32 -34.32
N LEU A 275 -0.90 -17.37 -33.48
CA LEU A 275 0.52 -17.14 -33.19
C LEU A 275 1.11 -18.11 -32.15
N GLY A 276 0.30 -19.01 -31.60
CA GLY A 276 0.70 -19.98 -30.57
C GLY A 276 0.80 -19.38 -29.17
N VAL A 277 0.05 -18.30 -28.91
CA VAL A 277 -0.02 -17.63 -27.60
C VAL A 277 -1.30 -18.03 -26.88
N LYS A 278 -1.15 -18.48 -25.63
CA LYS A 278 -2.27 -18.85 -24.76
C LYS A 278 -2.91 -17.61 -24.15
N ILE A 279 -4.24 -17.59 -24.06
CA ILE A 279 -5.00 -16.53 -23.38
C ILE A 279 -5.64 -17.06 -22.10
N TYR A 280 -5.36 -16.40 -20.97
CA TYR A 280 -5.99 -16.69 -19.68
C TYR A 280 -6.85 -15.51 -19.22
N LEU A 281 -8.15 -15.73 -19.04
CA LEU A 281 -9.05 -14.73 -18.51
C LEU A 281 -8.75 -14.44 -17.04
N ARG A 282 -8.33 -13.23 -16.71
CA ARG A 282 -7.96 -12.78 -15.37
C ARG A 282 -9.18 -12.17 -14.68
N THR A 283 -9.52 -12.73 -13.52
CA THR A 283 -10.66 -12.28 -12.72
C THR A 283 -10.37 -12.27 -11.23
N ASP A 284 -10.98 -11.32 -10.54
CA ASP A 284 -10.98 -11.20 -9.08
C ASP A 284 -12.24 -11.82 -8.50
N MET A 285 -12.12 -12.97 -7.86
CA MET A 285 -13.23 -13.69 -7.27
C MET A 285 -13.46 -13.23 -5.81
N LEU A 286 -14.69 -12.93 -5.39
CA LEU A 286 -15.96 -13.24 -6.07
C LEU A 286 -16.41 -12.11 -7.01
N ALA A 287 -16.43 -12.37 -8.31
CA ALA A 287 -16.89 -11.43 -9.34
C ALA A 287 -18.41 -11.49 -9.50
N LEU A 288 -19.09 -10.34 -9.50
CA LEU A 288 -20.53 -10.21 -9.36
C LEU A 288 -21.12 -9.15 -10.29
N THR A 289 -22.40 -9.34 -10.58
CA THR A 289 -23.36 -8.32 -11.03
C THR A 289 -24.52 -8.27 -10.03
N PRO A 290 -25.36 -7.22 -10.00
CA PRO A 290 -26.51 -7.16 -9.10
C PRO A 290 -27.45 -8.37 -9.26
N GLN A 291 -27.65 -8.83 -10.49
CA GLN A 291 -28.48 -9.99 -10.83
C GLN A 291 -27.83 -11.29 -10.37
N LEU A 292 -26.51 -11.47 -10.55
CA LEU A 292 -25.81 -12.65 -10.06
C LEU A 292 -25.80 -12.73 -8.53
N ALA A 293 -25.61 -11.60 -7.85
CA ALA A 293 -25.74 -11.52 -6.40
C ALA A 293 -27.17 -11.87 -5.94
N GLY A 294 -28.19 -11.30 -6.60
CA GLY A 294 -29.59 -11.61 -6.32
C GLY A 294 -29.93 -13.09 -6.54
N TYR A 295 -29.38 -13.71 -7.59
CA TYR A 295 -29.53 -15.14 -7.85
C TYR A 295 -28.95 -15.99 -6.70
N PHE A 296 -27.78 -15.64 -6.18
CA PHE A 296 -27.21 -16.34 -5.02
C PHE A 296 -28.04 -16.14 -3.75
N ASP A 297 -28.56 -14.93 -3.51
CA ASP A 297 -29.44 -14.66 -2.37
C ASP A 297 -30.74 -15.47 -2.46
N GLU A 298 -31.36 -15.56 -3.64
CA GLU A 298 -32.60 -16.32 -3.83
C GLU A 298 -32.40 -17.83 -3.71
N ARG A 299 -31.29 -18.35 -4.26
CA ARG A 299 -31.03 -19.79 -4.33
C ARG A 299 -30.39 -20.36 -3.07
N PHE A 300 -29.44 -19.63 -2.49
CA PHE A 300 -28.59 -20.10 -1.40
C PHE A 300 -28.80 -19.30 -0.11
N GLY A 301 -29.54 -18.19 -0.15
CA GLY A 301 -29.74 -17.28 0.98
C GLY A 301 -28.62 -16.26 1.18
N SER A 302 -27.49 -16.43 0.50
CA SER A 302 -26.34 -15.54 0.46
C SER A 302 -25.33 -15.98 -0.61
N ALA A 303 -24.37 -15.12 -0.96
CA ALA A 303 -23.16 -15.49 -1.67
C ALA A 303 -22.17 -16.28 -0.79
N ASP A 304 -22.58 -17.47 -0.33
CA ASP A 304 -21.79 -18.37 0.50
C ASP A 304 -20.69 -19.07 -0.31
N THR A 305 -19.45 -18.59 -0.18
CA THR A 305 -18.29 -19.11 -0.91
C THR A 305 -17.83 -20.50 -0.46
N GLU A 306 -18.36 -21.04 0.64
CA GLU A 306 -18.08 -22.44 1.05
C GLU A 306 -19.02 -23.44 0.36
N ASN A 307 -20.10 -22.95 -0.27
CA ASN A 307 -21.07 -23.77 -0.98
C ASN A 307 -20.54 -24.20 -2.37
N PRO A 308 -20.35 -25.50 -2.66
CA PRO A 308 -19.88 -25.96 -3.97
C PRO A 308 -20.85 -25.64 -5.12
N GLU A 309 -22.16 -25.57 -4.86
CA GLU A 309 -23.16 -25.26 -5.88
C GLU A 309 -23.06 -23.80 -6.36
N LEU A 310 -22.50 -22.90 -5.54
CA LEU A 310 -22.20 -21.53 -5.98
C LEU A 310 -21.11 -21.54 -7.05
N TRP A 311 -20.03 -22.28 -6.82
CA TRP A 311 -18.91 -22.36 -7.77
C TRP A 311 -19.29 -23.07 -9.07
N LYS A 312 -20.23 -24.01 -8.99
CA LYS A 312 -20.79 -24.68 -10.17
C LYS A 312 -21.36 -23.67 -11.18
N VAL A 313 -22.00 -22.59 -10.72
CA VAL A 313 -22.56 -21.53 -11.58
C VAL A 313 -21.49 -20.87 -12.45
N TYR A 314 -20.31 -20.60 -11.87
CA TYR A 314 -19.18 -20.03 -12.61
C TYR A 314 -18.54 -21.05 -13.55
N THR A 315 -18.40 -22.31 -13.14
CA THR A 315 -17.80 -23.35 -13.99
C THR A 315 -18.71 -23.71 -15.17
N ASP A 316 -20.03 -23.72 -14.99
CA ASP A 316 -20.99 -23.92 -16.08
C ASP A 316 -20.90 -22.77 -17.09
N ALA A 317 -20.78 -21.52 -16.61
CA ALA A 317 -20.58 -20.36 -17.46
C ALA A 317 -19.24 -20.39 -18.23
N LEU A 318 -18.19 -20.98 -17.64
CA LEU A 318 -16.93 -21.24 -18.37
C LEU A 318 -17.10 -22.28 -19.47
N ASP A 319 -17.86 -23.36 -19.23
CA ASP A 319 -18.15 -24.37 -20.25
C ASP A 319 -18.91 -23.76 -21.44
N GLU A 320 -19.89 -22.89 -21.18
CA GLU A 320 -20.59 -22.10 -22.20
C GLU A 320 -19.61 -21.21 -22.98
N LEU A 321 -18.79 -20.44 -22.26
CA LEU A 321 -17.84 -19.50 -22.87
C LEU A 321 -16.78 -20.22 -23.71
N TYR A 322 -16.24 -21.34 -23.26
CA TYR A 322 -15.25 -22.11 -24.03
C TYR A 322 -15.85 -22.80 -25.26
N ALA A 323 -17.14 -23.08 -25.26
CA ALA A 323 -17.84 -23.57 -26.45
C ALA A 323 -17.97 -22.47 -27.52
N ASP A 324 -18.25 -21.24 -27.10
CA ASP A 324 -18.36 -20.06 -27.98
C ASP A 324 -17.00 -19.53 -28.43
N ALA A 325 -15.99 -19.56 -27.56
CA ALA A 325 -14.66 -18.99 -27.77
C ALA A 325 -13.54 -20.04 -27.52
N PRO A 326 -13.36 -21.01 -28.42
CA PRO A 326 -12.43 -22.14 -28.20
C PRO A 326 -10.94 -21.74 -28.18
N ALA A 327 -10.59 -20.52 -28.58
CA ALA A 327 -9.22 -19.99 -28.53
C ALA A 327 -8.73 -19.71 -27.09
N LEU A 328 -9.65 -19.51 -26.13
CA LEU A 328 -9.31 -19.29 -24.73
C LEU A 328 -8.62 -20.53 -24.13
N SER A 329 -7.53 -20.32 -23.37
CA SER A 329 -6.72 -21.41 -22.80
C SER A 329 -7.09 -21.72 -21.35
N GLY A 330 -7.77 -20.81 -20.65
CA GLY A 330 -8.12 -20.99 -19.25
C GLY A 330 -8.50 -19.71 -18.54
N VAL A 331 -8.48 -19.77 -17.21
CA VAL A 331 -8.77 -18.65 -16.31
C VAL A 331 -7.62 -18.46 -15.32
N LEU A 332 -7.31 -17.21 -14.99
CA LEU A 332 -6.45 -16.79 -13.89
C LEU A 332 -7.31 -16.18 -12.80
N ILE A 333 -7.28 -16.78 -11.61
CA ILE A 333 -8.11 -16.39 -10.47
C ILE A 333 -7.23 -15.73 -9.40
N ARG A 334 -7.65 -14.55 -8.95
CA ARG A 334 -7.19 -13.91 -7.70
C ARG A 334 -8.37 -13.79 -6.74
N ILE A 335 -8.13 -13.92 -5.43
CA ILE A 335 -9.19 -13.82 -4.40
C ILE A 335 -8.94 -12.77 -3.32
N GLY A 336 -7.68 -12.38 -3.15
CA GLY A 336 -7.26 -11.59 -2.01
C GLY A 336 -7.20 -10.09 -2.27
N GLU A 337 -7.73 -9.61 -3.39
CA GLU A 337 -7.72 -8.20 -3.76
C GLU A 337 -8.92 -7.92 -4.68
N GLY A 338 -9.66 -6.83 -4.44
CA GLY A 338 -10.94 -6.54 -5.08
C GLY A 338 -11.66 -5.33 -4.46
N GLY A 339 -12.90 -5.05 -4.90
CA GLY A 339 -13.71 -3.94 -4.38
C GLY A 339 -13.70 -2.70 -5.28
N SER A 340 -14.18 -1.56 -4.75
CA SER A 340 -14.46 -0.35 -5.54
C SER A 340 -13.24 0.30 -6.20
N ILE A 341 -12.02 -0.01 -5.75
CA ILE A 341 -10.78 0.49 -6.38
C ILE A 341 -10.53 -0.12 -7.77
N TYR A 342 -11.24 -1.19 -8.11
CA TYR A 342 -11.25 -1.84 -9.43
C TYR A 342 -12.57 -1.65 -10.18
N ALA A 343 -13.52 -0.90 -9.63
CA ALA A 343 -14.81 -0.69 -10.27
C ALA A 343 -14.67 0.30 -11.43
N GLU A 344 -14.95 -0.16 -12.64
CA GLU A 344 -15.01 0.69 -13.83
C GLU A 344 -16.24 1.62 -13.73
N PRO A 345 -16.07 2.96 -13.84
CA PRO A 345 -17.19 3.88 -13.77
C PRO A 345 -18.28 3.58 -14.82
N GLY A 346 -19.54 3.53 -14.37
CA GLY A 346 -20.69 3.29 -15.26
C GLY A 346 -20.96 1.82 -15.59
N TRP A 347 -20.14 0.90 -15.08
CA TRP A 347 -20.36 -0.54 -15.13
C TRP A 347 -20.84 -1.04 -13.77
N ASP A 348 -21.80 -1.96 -13.75
CA ASP A 348 -22.34 -2.59 -12.53
C ASP A 348 -21.71 -3.95 -12.22
N TYR A 349 -20.62 -4.30 -12.92
CA TYR A 349 -19.75 -5.41 -12.56
C TYR A 349 -18.81 -5.00 -11.43
N TYR A 350 -18.64 -5.87 -10.44
CA TYR A 350 -17.75 -5.61 -9.31
C TYR A 350 -17.21 -6.91 -8.72
N SER A 351 -16.09 -6.83 -8.00
CA SER A 351 -15.57 -7.93 -7.21
C SER A 351 -15.80 -7.69 -5.72
N ALA A 352 -16.12 -8.75 -4.99
CA ALA A 352 -16.24 -8.75 -3.54
C ALA A 352 -15.10 -9.58 -2.93
N LEU A 353 -14.46 -9.02 -1.89
CA LEU A 353 -13.52 -9.73 -1.02
C LEU A 353 -14.28 -10.72 -0.13
N ALA A 354 -14.84 -11.77 -0.73
CA ALA A 354 -15.75 -12.73 -0.08
C ALA A 354 -15.09 -14.07 0.24
N VAL A 355 -14.10 -14.49 -0.55
CA VAL A 355 -13.39 -15.76 -0.36
C VAL A 355 -12.33 -15.59 0.73
N ARG A 356 -12.72 -15.84 1.99
CA ARG A 356 -11.91 -15.51 3.18
C ARG A 356 -11.44 -16.70 4.00
N SER A 357 -11.97 -17.90 3.77
CA SER A 357 -11.66 -19.11 4.53
C SER A 357 -10.91 -20.14 3.68
N VAL A 358 -10.13 -21.00 4.35
CA VAL A 358 -9.45 -22.12 3.69
C VAL A 358 -10.47 -23.03 2.97
N GLU A 359 -11.62 -23.28 3.60
CA GLU A 359 -12.69 -24.08 3.01
C GLU A 359 -13.21 -23.45 1.71
N ALA A 360 -13.51 -22.15 1.71
CA ALA A 360 -13.98 -21.45 0.52
C ALA A 360 -12.99 -21.54 -0.66
N VAL A 361 -11.69 -21.34 -0.41
CA VAL A 361 -10.66 -21.44 -1.46
C VAL A 361 -10.58 -22.87 -2.00
N ARG A 362 -10.61 -23.88 -1.13
CA ARG A 362 -10.53 -25.29 -1.53
C ARG A 362 -11.75 -25.73 -2.33
N THR A 363 -12.94 -25.31 -1.92
CA THR A 363 -14.19 -25.57 -2.65
C THR A 363 -14.14 -24.92 -4.04
N MET A 364 -13.72 -23.65 -4.12
CA MET A 364 -13.52 -22.94 -5.37
C MET A 364 -12.55 -23.68 -6.29
N LEU A 365 -11.32 -23.93 -5.82
CA LEU A 365 -10.28 -24.56 -6.63
C LEU A 365 -10.71 -25.95 -7.10
N THR A 366 -11.34 -26.75 -6.25
CA THR A 366 -11.84 -28.08 -6.65
C THR A 366 -12.83 -28.00 -7.82
N ALA A 367 -13.76 -27.03 -7.79
CA ALA A 367 -14.72 -26.83 -8.87
C ALA A 367 -14.02 -26.39 -10.16
N PHE A 368 -13.19 -25.33 -10.10
CA PHE A 368 -12.50 -24.80 -11.27
C PHE A 368 -11.52 -25.81 -11.88
N THR A 369 -10.75 -26.54 -11.08
CA THR A 369 -9.82 -27.53 -11.60
C THR A 369 -10.55 -28.73 -12.21
N GLY A 370 -11.67 -29.16 -11.63
CA GLY A 370 -12.49 -30.22 -12.21
C GLY A 370 -13.07 -29.85 -13.58
N GLN A 371 -13.57 -28.61 -13.72
CA GLN A 371 -14.05 -28.08 -15.00
C GLN A 371 -12.90 -27.96 -16.03
N ALA A 372 -11.75 -27.45 -15.60
CA ALA A 372 -10.59 -27.28 -16.47
C ALA A 372 -10.07 -28.63 -17.00
N GLU A 373 -10.04 -29.67 -16.17
CA GLU A 373 -9.72 -31.03 -16.63
C GLU A 373 -10.73 -31.56 -17.65
N GLY A 374 -12.03 -31.34 -17.41
CA GLY A 374 -13.10 -31.77 -18.31
C GLY A 374 -13.06 -31.09 -19.68
N SER A 375 -12.64 -29.83 -19.72
CA SER A 375 -12.58 -29.00 -20.94
C SER A 375 -11.20 -28.96 -21.60
N GLY A 376 -10.17 -29.56 -21.00
CA GLY A 376 -8.79 -29.50 -21.49
C GLY A 376 -8.16 -28.11 -21.38
N ARG A 377 -8.61 -27.31 -20.39
CA ARG A 377 -8.12 -25.96 -20.07
C ARG A 377 -7.30 -25.97 -18.79
N GLU A 378 -6.76 -24.82 -18.42
CA GLU A 378 -5.95 -24.66 -17.20
C GLU A 378 -6.53 -23.56 -16.29
N VAL A 379 -6.23 -23.67 -15.00
CA VAL A 379 -6.54 -22.67 -13.97
C VAL A 379 -5.21 -22.17 -13.42
N ILE A 380 -4.98 -20.87 -13.52
CA ILE A 380 -3.87 -20.20 -12.84
C ILE A 380 -4.42 -19.61 -11.54
N PHE A 381 -4.05 -20.18 -10.40
CA PHE A 381 -4.41 -19.61 -9.10
C PHE A 381 -3.31 -18.67 -8.62
N ARG A 382 -3.64 -17.39 -8.54
CA ARG A 382 -2.74 -16.35 -8.03
C ARG A 382 -2.86 -16.26 -6.51
N THR A 383 -1.75 -16.49 -5.83
CA THR A 383 -1.71 -16.54 -4.35
C THR A 383 -1.79 -15.18 -3.68
N TRP A 384 -1.52 -14.08 -4.38
CA TRP A 384 -1.48 -12.73 -3.82
C TRP A 384 -2.78 -12.32 -3.09
N SER A 385 -2.62 -11.72 -1.90
CA SER A 385 -3.72 -11.25 -1.05
C SER A 385 -3.30 -10.05 -0.21
N VAL A 386 -4.25 -9.15 0.08
CA VAL A 386 -4.05 -7.94 0.91
C VAL A 386 -4.17 -8.22 2.42
N GLY A 387 -4.17 -9.49 2.84
CA GLY A 387 -4.14 -9.86 4.26
C GLY A 387 -5.50 -10.06 4.94
N ILE A 388 -6.58 -10.24 4.17
CA ILE A 388 -7.94 -10.39 4.73
C ILE A 388 -8.33 -11.87 4.88
N GLY A 389 -8.87 -12.22 6.05
CA GLY A 389 -9.37 -13.57 6.36
C GLY A 389 -8.28 -14.59 6.68
N ASP A 390 -8.68 -15.85 6.90
CA ASP A 390 -7.79 -16.97 7.26
C ASP A 390 -6.79 -17.33 6.14
N VAL A 391 -7.01 -16.80 4.93
CA VAL A 391 -6.15 -17.00 3.75
C VAL A 391 -5.35 -15.74 3.38
N GLY A 392 -5.42 -14.69 4.19
CA GLY A 392 -4.80 -13.40 3.93
C GLY A 392 -3.29 -13.46 3.73
N ASP A 393 -2.62 -14.34 4.46
CA ASP A 393 -1.16 -14.50 4.47
C ASP A 393 -0.67 -15.71 3.66
N MET A 394 -1.53 -16.39 2.89
CA MET A 394 -1.15 -17.59 2.10
C MET A 394 -0.02 -17.33 1.09
N HIS A 395 0.19 -16.07 0.70
CA HIS A 395 1.25 -15.65 -0.21
C HIS A 395 2.60 -15.41 0.47
N THR A 396 2.64 -15.38 1.81
CA THR A 396 3.82 -15.10 2.62
C THR A 396 4.10 -16.15 3.68
N ASP A 397 3.13 -16.97 4.05
CA ASP A 397 3.28 -17.99 5.10
C ASP A 397 3.16 -19.41 4.52
N PRO A 398 4.20 -20.25 4.65
CA PRO A 398 4.17 -21.64 4.16
C PRO A 398 3.11 -22.53 4.80
N ALA A 399 2.70 -22.28 6.04
CA ALA A 399 1.68 -23.09 6.72
C ALA A 399 0.28 -22.75 6.21
N SER A 400 -0.04 -21.46 6.05
CA SER A 400 -1.27 -21.00 5.40
C SER A 400 -1.31 -21.47 3.94
N TYR A 401 -0.20 -21.36 3.21
CA TYR A 401 -0.07 -21.90 1.86
C TYR A 401 -0.43 -23.40 1.81
N ALA A 402 0.16 -24.21 2.71
CA ALA A 402 -0.10 -25.65 2.79
C ALA A 402 -1.56 -25.96 3.14
N ALA A 403 -2.17 -25.22 4.07
CA ALA A 403 -3.58 -25.38 4.43
C ALA A 403 -4.51 -25.19 3.22
N VAL A 404 -4.21 -24.21 2.37
CA VAL A 404 -4.99 -23.92 1.16
C VAL A 404 -4.78 -24.98 0.08
N LEU A 405 -3.54 -25.40 -0.20
CA LEU A 405 -3.22 -26.13 -1.43
C LEU A 405 -2.89 -27.62 -1.24
N ASP A 406 -2.54 -28.08 -0.05
CA ASP A 406 -2.22 -29.50 0.15
C ASP A 406 -3.43 -30.40 -0.16
N GLY A 407 -3.17 -31.47 -0.90
CA GLY A 407 -4.19 -32.44 -1.33
C GLY A 407 -5.01 -32.02 -2.56
N ILE A 408 -4.81 -30.81 -3.10
CA ILE A 408 -5.34 -30.45 -4.44
C ILE A 408 -4.32 -30.94 -5.48
N ASP A 409 -4.67 -32.05 -6.14
CA ASP A 409 -3.85 -32.68 -7.18
C ASP A 409 -4.60 -32.64 -8.51
N SER A 410 -4.32 -31.60 -9.29
CA SER A 410 -4.87 -31.43 -10.65
C SER A 410 -3.74 -31.09 -11.61
N PRO A 411 -3.63 -31.79 -12.75
CA PRO A 411 -2.67 -31.42 -13.80
C PRO A 411 -3.04 -30.07 -14.46
N SER A 412 -4.27 -29.60 -14.33
CA SER A 412 -4.75 -28.33 -14.87
C SER A 412 -4.50 -27.13 -13.95
N LEU A 413 -4.00 -27.32 -12.72
CA LEU A 413 -3.71 -26.24 -11.78
C LEU A 413 -2.27 -25.74 -11.88
N ILE A 414 -2.09 -24.45 -12.11
CA ILE A 414 -0.82 -23.73 -12.01
C ILE A 414 -0.95 -22.70 -10.88
N VAL A 415 -0.02 -22.71 -9.93
CA VAL A 415 0.02 -21.72 -8.85
C VAL A 415 0.99 -20.60 -9.21
N SER A 416 0.52 -19.36 -9.15
CA SER A 416 1.29 -18.14 -9.42
C SER A 416 1.61 -17.39 -8.13
N THR A 417 2.89 -17.08 -7.93
CA THR A 417 3.39 -16.39 -6.72
C THR A 417 4.54 -15.45 -7.07
N LYS A 418 4.54 -14.24 -6.48
CA LYS A 418 5.63 -13.25 -6.57
C LYS A 418 6.96 -13.82 -6.07
N TYR A 419 8.06 -13.50 -6.75
CA TYR A 419 9.39 -13.97 -6.32
C TYR A 419 9.80 -13.41 -4.95
N THR A 420 9.30 -12.24 -4.56
CA THR A 420 9.48 -11.62 -3.24
C THR A 420 8.42 -12.07 -2.24
N LEU A 421 8.79 -12.13 -0.97
CA LEU A 421 7.88 -12.35 0.14
C LEU A 421 7.03 -11.09 0.40
N GLY A 422 5.91 -10.97 -0.29
CA GLY A 422 5.06 -9.77 -0.28
C GLY A 422 5.08 -9.06 -1.64
N ASP A 423 5.09 -7.72 -1.64
CA ASP A 423 4.78 -6.91 -2.82
C ASP A 423 5.99 -6.29 -3.54
N PHE A 424 6.84 -7.13 -4.14
CA PHE A 424 7.94 -6.74 -5.05
C PHE A 424 9.00 -5.74 -4.55
N TYR A 425 8.92 -5.18 -3.33
CA TYR A 425 9.96 -4.34 -2.77
C TYR A 425 11.31 -5.08 -2.69
N SER A 426 12.40 -4.42 -3.08
CA SER A 426 13.70 -5.07 -3.24
C SER A 426 14.42 -5.47 -1.95
N TRP A 427 13.93 -5.01 -0.80
CA TRP A 427 14.45 -5.42 0.51
C TRP A 427 13.66 -6.59 1.13
N LEU A 428 12.61 -7.05 0.45
CA LEU A 428 11.88 -8.23 0.88
C LEU A 428 12.69 -9.51 0.60
N PRO A 429 12.57 -10.52 1.47
CA PRO A 429 13.15 -11.83 1.22
C PRO A 429 12.63 -12.49 -0.07
N LEU A 430 13.33 -13.52 -0.53
CA LEU A 430 12.77 -14.48 -1.49
C LEU A 430 11.55 -15.17 -0.88
N ASN A 431 10.49 -15.33 -1.67
CA ASN A 431 9.25 -15.95 -1.21
C ASN A 431 9.47 -17.45 -0.97
N GLU A 432 9.41 -17.86 0.30
CA GLU A 432 9.65 -19.25 0.68
C GLU A 432 8.50 -20.20 0.32
N THR A 433 7.29 -19.69 0.05
CA THR A 433 6.16 -20.52 -0.41
C THR A 433 6.40 -21.12 -1.80
N LEU A 434 7.28 -20.51 -2.61
CA LEU A 434 7.69 -21.03 -3.92
C LEU A 434 8.59 -22.27 -3.80
N ALA A 435 9.21 -22.51 -2.65
CA ALA A 435 10.09 -23.65 -2.43
C ALA A 435 9.36 -24.95 -2.03
N SER A 436 8.04 -24.91 -1.82
CA SER A 436 7.24 -26.03 -1.30
C SER A 436 6.13 -26.47 -2.29
N GLY A 437 5.18 -27.30 -1.86
CA GLY A 437 4.00 -27.72 -2.64
C GLY A 437 4.26 -28.75 -3.74
N SER A 438 3.19 -29.38 -4.23
CA SER A 438 3.24 -30.41 -5.29
C SER A 438 2.68 -29.95 -6.64
N GLN A 439 2.02 -28.80 -6.67
CA GLN A 439 1.35 -28.21 -7.83
C GLN A 439 2.36 -27.68 -8.85
N ARG A 440 1.94 -27.53 -10.11
CA ARG A 440 2.70 -26.78 -11.13
C ARG A 440 2.81 -25.32 -10.71
N ARG A 441 3.93 -24.66 -10.99
CA ARG A 441 4.19 -23.30 -10.50
C ARG A 441 4.77 -22.37 -11.55
N ILE A 442 4.40 -21.10 -11.43
CA ILE A 442 5.05 -19.99 -12.12
C ILE A 442 5.49 -18.91 -11.12
N VAL A 443 6.59 -18.23 -11.44
CA VAL A 443 7.13 -17.15 -10.64
C VAL A 443 6.74 -15.81 -11.26
N GLU A 444 6.14 -14.91 -10.49
CA GLU A 444 5.82 -13.55 -10.97
C GLU A 444 7.05 -12.64 -10.81
N PHE A 445 7.33 -11.85 -11.84
CA PHE A 445 8.30 -10.75 -11.87
C PHE A 445 7.57 -9.46 -12.29
N GLN A 446 8.00 -8.31 -11.78
CA GLN A 446 7.42 -7.01 -12.13
C GLN A 446 8.45 -6.15 -12.86
N SER A 447 8.26 -5.95 -14.17
CA SER A 447 9.22 -5.20 -14.99
C SER A 447 9.13 -3.70 -14.76
N ARG A 448 7.90 -3.14 -14.73
CA ARG A 448 7.65 -1.69 -14.55
C ARG A 448 8.07 -1.18 -13.18
N ARG A 449 8.14 -2.02 -12.14
CA ARG A 449 8.55 -1.62 -10.78
C ARG A 449 7.72 -0.48 -10.19
N GLU A 450 6.50 -0.83 -9.83
CA GLU A 450 5.49 0.02 -9.19
C GLU A 450 6.05 0.87 -8.04
N PHE A 451 6.67 0.25 -7.03
CA PHE A 451 7.16 0.94 -5.84
C PHE A 451 8.53 1.62 -6.03
N GLU A 452 9.14 1.46 -7.20
CA GLU A 452 10.44 2.03 -7.51
C GLU A 452 10.29 3.05 -8.64
N ALA A 453 9.47 4.07 -8.32
CA ALA A 453 9.14 5.21 -9.16
C ALA A 453 8.38 4.86 -10.46
N PHE A 454 7.44 3.91 -10.42
CA PHE A 454 6.58 3.57 -11.56
C PHE A 454 7.34 3.23 -12.86
N GLY A 455 8.58 2.78 -12.74
CA GLY A 455 9.44 2.45 -13.89
C GLY A 455 10.06 3.64 -14.59
N SER A 456 10.00 4.84 -13.99
CA SER A 456 10.68 6.04 -14.51
C SER A 456 12.15 6.11 -14.16
N PHE A 457 12.66 5.29 -13.23
CA PHE A 457 14.08 5.28 -12.89
C PHE A 457 14.80 4.06 -13.48
N PRO A 458 16.06 4.21 -13.93
CA PRO A 458 16.92 3.08 -14.27
C PRO A 458 16.90 2.04 -13.16
N ASN A 459 16.65 0.78 -13.52
CA ASN A 459 16.46 -0.28 -12.54
C ASN A 459 16.74 -1.67 -13.12
N ASP A 460 18.02 -2.02 -13.29
CA ASP A 460 18.42 -3.32 -13.85
C ASP A 460 18.35 -4.44 -12.80
N LEU A 461 17.31 -5.28 -12.89
CA LEU A 461 17.08 -6.40 -11.96
C LEU A 461 17.72 -7.70 -12.43
N GLY A 462 18.46 -7.73 -13.54
CA GLY A 462 19.04 -8.94 -14.10
C GLY A 462 19.75 -9.83 -13.06
N PRO A 463 20.72 -9.31 -12.29
CA PRO A 463 21.39 -10.10 -11.25
C PRO A 463 20.44 -10.63 -10.16
N GLU A 464 19.44 -9.85 -9.76
CA GLU A 464 18.44 -10.21 -8.74
C GLU A 464 17.52 -11.32 -9.25
N TYR A 465 16.96 -11.17 -10.45
CA TYR A 465 16.11 -12.16 -11.10
C TYR A 465 16.87 -13.47 -11.34
N ARG A 466 18.14 -13.41 -11.78
CA ARG A 466 18.97 -14.61 -11.96
C ARG A 466 19.16 -15.35 -10.65
N TRP A 467 19.54 -14.65 -9.59
CA TRP A 467 19.75 -15.25 -8.28
C TRP A 467 18.46 -15.88 -7.75
N ALA A 468 17.34 -15.16 -7.82
CA ALA A 468 16.04 -15.64 -7.37
C ALA A 468 15.63 -16.90 -8.14
N LEU A 469 15.62 -16.84 -9.48
CA LEU A 469 15.18 -17.95 -10.32
C LEU A 469 16.07 -19.20 -10.13
N GLN A 470 17.40 -19.06 -10.15
CA GLN A 470 18.30 -20.19 -9.92
C GLN A 470 18.11 -20.83 -8.54
N THR A 471 17.94 -20.00 -7.50
CA THR A 471 17.69 -20.49 -6.13
C THR A 471 16.38 -21.25 -6.05
N LEU A 472 15.32 -20.73 -6.67
CA LEU A 472 14.00 -21.35 -6.69
C LEU A 472 13.98 -22.64 -7.50
N LEU A 473 14.59 -22.67 -8.68
CA LEU A 473 14.67 -23.88 -9.52
C LEU A 473 15.48 -24.99 -8.86
N ALA A 474 16.51 -24.64 -8.08
CA ALA A 474 17.24 -25.62 -7.28
C ALA A 474 16.40 -26.20 -6.13
N ALA A 475 15.46 -25.41 -5.59
CA ALA A 475 14.60 -25.81 -4.48
C ALA A 475 13.33 -26.56 -4.92
N ASN A 476 12.74 -26.17 -6.06
CA ASN A 476 11.45 -26.68 -6.50
C ASN A 476 11.43 -27.03 -8.00
N PRO A 477 11.43 -28.33 -8.36
CA PRO A 477 11.39 -28.76 -9.75
C PRO A 477 10.00 -28.62 -10.40
N ARG A 478 8.97 -28.18 -9.66
CA ARG A 478 7.62 -27.92 -10.19
C ARG A 478 7.44 -26.54 -10.82
N ILE A 479 8.43 -25.67 -10.68
CA ILE A 479 8.46 -24.37 -11.36
C ILE A 479 8.67 -24.64 -12.84
N GLU A 480 7.67 -24.31 -13.64
CA GLU A 480 7.64 -24.54 -15.09
C GLU A 480 7.63 -23.25 -15.91
N GLY A 481 7.60 -22.10 -15.23
CA GLY A 481 7.44 -20.83 -15.93
C GLY A 481 7.56 -19.57 -15.11
N VAL A 482 7.35 -18.47 -15.81
CA VAL A 482 7.35 -17.11 -15.27
C VAL A 482 6.15 -16.32 -15.78
N TRP A 483 5.72 -15.33 -15.01
CA TRP A 483 4.85 -14.27 -15.46
C TRP A 483 5.54 -12.92 -15.26
N ALA A 484 5.88 -12.23 -16.34
CA ALA A 484 6.49 -10.91 -16.30
C ALA A 484 5.43 -9.83 -16.48
N TRP A 485 5.29 -8.94 -15.49
CA TRP A 485 4.34 -7.83 -15.56
C TRP A 485 4.99 -6.69 -16.34
N THR A 486 4.52 -6.50 -17.58
CA THR A 486 5.07 -5.51 -18.51
C THR A 486 4.52 -4.12 -18.25
N GLN A 487 3.27 -4.02 -17.77
CA GLN A 487 2.62 -2.74 -17.48
C GLN A 487 1.86 -2.75 -16.15
N ASP A 488 1.26 -3.88 -15.78
CA ASP A 488 0.46 -4.00 -14.56
C ASP A 488 1.31 -3.79 -13.30
N GLY A 489 0.61 -3.41 -12.22
CA GLY A 489 1.22 -3.06 -10.93
C GLY A 489 0.90 -1.61 -10.58
N GLY A 490 0.23 -1.42 -9.46
CA GLY A 490 -0.12 -0.11 -8.93
C GLY A 490 -1.03 0.74 -9.80
N PRO A 491 -1.12 2.03 -9.47
CA PRO A 491 -1.87 2.99 -10.22
C PRO A 491 -1.27 3.23 -11.60
N TRP A 492 -2.15 3.43 -12.57
CA TRP A 492 -1.74 3.74 -13.94
C TRP A 492 -1.61 5.24 -14.17
N ARG A 493 -2.42 6.02 -13.47
CA ARG A 493 -2.60 7.48 -13.64
C ARG A 493 -1.99 8.33 -12.52
N ALA A 494 -1.42 7.69 -11.50
CA ALA A 494 -0.49 8.33 -10.59
C ALA A 494 0.95 8.13 -11.10
N GLY A 495 1.79 9.14 -10.91
CA GLY A 495 3.14 9.13 -11.45
C GLY A 495 3.18 9.34 -12.97
N PRO A 496 4.27 8.94 -13.64
CA PRO A 496 4.55 9.27 -15.04
C PRO A 496 3.60 8.54 -16.01
N MET A 497 3.24 9.19 -17.11
CA MET A 497 2.48 8.65 -18.23
C MET A 497 3.34 7.73 -19.10
N THR A 498 3.76 6.61 -18.51
CA THR A 498 4.51 5.55 -19.17
C THR A 498 3.60 4.38 -19.48
N LEU A 499 3.34 4.18 -20.77
CA LEU A 499 2.46 3.14 -21.31
C LEU A 499 3.27 2.27 -22.27
N TYR A 500 3.43 1.00 -21.91
CA TYR A 500 4.29 0.06 -22.62
C TYR A 500 3.90 -0.06 -24.10
N LEU A 501 4.87 0.17 -24.99
CA LEU A 501 4.74 0.26 -26.45
C LEU A 501 3.88 1.42 -26.99
N LYS A 502 3.43 2.37 -26.14
CA LYS A 502 2.56 3.49 -26.55
C LYS A 502 3.15 4.87 -26.25
N SER A 503 3.54 5.14 -25.01
CA SER A 503 3.94 6.48 -24.57
C SER A 503 4.98 6.45 -23.45
N GLY A 504 5.71 7.56 -23.31
CA GLY A 504 6.77 7.74 -22.33
C GLY A 504 7.95 6.79 -22.53
N PHE A 505 8.87 6.79 -21.58
CA PHE A 505 10.13 6.05 -21.69
C PHE A 505 10.03 4.58 -21.26
N TRP A 506 9.05 3.86 -21.80
CA TRP A 506 8.78 2.45 -21.44
C TRP A 506 9.95 1.50 -21.75
N GLN A 507 10.83 1.90 -22.66
CA GLN A 507 12.04 1.16 -23.00
C GLN A 507 12.94 0.97 -21.77
N LEU A 508 12.82 1.81 -20.74
CA LEU A 508 13.60 1.69 -19.52
C LEU A 508 13.29 0.39 -18.76
N TYR A 509 12.00 0.06 -18.58
CA TYR A 509 11.59 -1.17 -17.89
C TYR A 509 11.45 -2.38 -18.81
N GLU A 510 11.49 -2.18 -20.13
CA GLU A 510 11.65 -3.28 -21.11
C GLU A 510 12.92 -4.11 -20.85
N LEU A 511 13.95 -3.51 -20.26
CA LEU A 511 15.14 -4.25 -19.82
C LEU A 511 14.76 -5.43 -18.92
N ASN A 512 13.90 -5.22 -17.92
CA ASN A 512 13.50 -6.26 -16.97
C ASN A 512 12.60 -7.32 -17.61
N THR A 513 11.79 -6.94 -18.61
CA THR A 513 11.03 -7.88 -19.44
C THR A 513 11.99 -8.79 -20.23
N MET A 514 13.01 -8.21 -20.88
CA MET A 514 14.03 -8.98 -21.59
C MET A 514 14.83 -9.90 -20.65
N GLN A 515 15.19 -9.43 -19.44
CA GLN A 515 15.90 -10.25 -18.45
C GLN A 515 15.05 -11.46 -18.01
N ALA A 516 13.76 -11.25 -17.71
CA ALA A 516 12.86 -12.33 -17.32
C ALA A 516 12.70 -13.38 -18.43
N ALA A 517 12.54 -12.95 -19.69
CA ALA A 517 12.45 -13.85 -20.83
C ALA A 517 13.76 -14.63 -21.07
N ALA A 518 14.91 -13.96 -21.01
CA ALA A 518 16.22 -14.59 -21.18
C ALA A 518 16.47 -15.65 -20.11
N LEU A 519 16.19 -15.34 -18.84
CA LEU A 519 16.38 -16.24 -17.71
C LEU A 519 15.39 -17.40 -17.68
N ALA A 520 14.15 -17.20 -18.14
CA ALA A 520 13.20 -18.31 -18.28
C ALA A 520 13.61 -19.29 -19.39
N ARG A 521 14.21 -18.78 -20.47
CA ARG A 521 14.76 -19.60 -21.56
C ARG A 521 16.05 -20.30 -21.13
N ASP A 522 16.96 -19.60 -20.46
CA ASP A 522 18.21 -20.13 -19.93
C ASP A 522 18.52 -19.49 -18.56
N PRO A 523 18.29 -20.19 -17.44
CA PRO A 523 18.61 -19.68 -16.11
C PRO A 523 20.09 -19.37 -15.90
N GLY A 524 20.98 -19.87 -16.77
CA GLY A 524 22.41 -19.56 -16.79
C GLY A 524 22.80 -18.38 -17.67
N ALA A 525 21.83 -17.70 -18.31
CA ALA A 525 22.09 -16.59 -19.22
C ALA A 525 22.93 -15.47 -18.58
N ASP A 526 23.81 -14.87 -19.39
CA ASP A 526 24.55 -13.69 -18.98
C ASP A 526 23.65 -12.45 -19.02
N VAL A 527 23.20 -12.03 -17.84
CA VAL A 527 22.33 -10.86 -17.67
C VAL A 527 23.00 -9.57 -18.14
N ALA A 528 24.34 -9.46 -18.07
CA ALA A 528 25.05 -8.29 -18.56
C ALA A 528 25.04 -8.22 -20.10
N ALA A 529 25.06 -9.37 -20.77
CA ALA A 529 24.89 -9.45 -22.22
C ALA A 529 23.46 -9.06 -22.63
N THR A 530 22.46 -9.41 -21.82
CA THR A 530 21.06 -8.99 -22.04
C THR A 530 20.91 -7.47 -21.89
N THR A 531 21.52 -6.86 -20.87
CA THR A 531 21.55 -5.39 -20.70
C THR A 531 22.22 -4.69 -21.88
N LEU A 532 23.35 -5.22 -22.38
CA LEU A 532 24.00 -4.68 -23.57
C LEU A 532 23.15 -4.83 -24.83
N ALA A 533 22.47 -5.97 -25.00
CA ALA A 533 21.57 -6.22 -26.13
C ALA A 533 20.36 -5.26 -26.11
N TRP A 534 19.79 -5.02 -24.93
CA TRP A 534 18.75 -4.02 -24.72
C TRP A 534 19.23 -2.62 -25.13
N ALA A 535 20.41 -2.21 -24.67
CA ALA A 535 20.98 -0.90 -25.00
C ALA A 535 21.17 -0.73 -26.52
N ARG A 536 21.69 -1.75 -27.22
CA ARG A 536 21.81 -1.76 -28.69
C ARG A 536 20.45 -1.70 -29.40
N ARG A 537 19.44 -2.38 -28.86
CA ARG A 537 18.12 -2.45 -29.48
C ARG A 537 17.37 -1.11 -29.38
N TYR A 538 17.42 -0.46 -28.22
CA TYR A 538 16.52 0.66 -27.93
C TYR A 538 17.19 2.02 -27.84
N LEU A 539 18.46 2.10 -27.45
CA LEU A 539 19.08 3.39 -27.09
C LEU A 539 20.27 3.76 -27.98
N ALA A 540 21.10 2.79 -28.37
CA ALA A 540 22.36 3.00 -29.04
C ALA A 540 22.36 2.52 -30.50
N ALA A 541 23.11 3.23 -31.35
CA ALA A 541 23.41 2.88 -32.74
C ALA A 541 24.85 2.34 -32.91
N ASP A 542 25.71 2.46 -31.90
CA ASP A 542 27.06 1.91 -31.88
C ASP A 542 27.41 1.25 -30.52
N ASP A 543 28.51 0.49 -30.52
CA ASP A 543 28.96 -0.27 -29.34
C ASP A 543 29.50 0.61 -28.20
N ALA A 544 30.10 1.76 -28.50
CA ALA A 544 30.65 2.63 -27.47
C ALA A 544 29.53 3.25 -26.63
N THR A 545 28.47 3.70 -27.31
CA THR A 545 27.27 4.24 -26.68
C THR A 545 26.50 3.15 -25.94
N ALA A 546 26.33 1.96 -26.54
CA ALA A 546 25.68 0.82 -25.87
C ALA A 546 26.42 0.41 -24.59
N SER A 547 27.76 0.38 -24.64
CA SER A 547 28.59 0.07 -23.47
C SER A 547 28.50 1.15 -22.38
N ALA A 548 28.42 2.43 -22.74
CA ALA A 548 28.23 3.51 -21.77
C ALA A 548 26.87 3.40 -21.06
N VAL A 549 25.79 3.12 -21.80
CA VAL A 549 24.45 2.88 -21.24
C VAL A 549 24.46 1.66 -20.31
N ALA A 550 25.02 0.52 -20.77
CA ALA A 550 25.12 -0.68 -19.93
C ALA A 550 25.98 -0.46 -18.68
N THR A 551 27.02 0.37 -18.77
CA THR A 551 27.84 0.77 -17.62
C THR A 551 27.02 1.57 -16.62
N ALA A 552 26.25 2.56 -17.08
CA ALA A 552 25.36 3.31 -16.20
C ALA A 552 24.37 2.39 -15.45
N MET A 553 23.78 1.39 -16.11
CA MET A 553 22.84 0.46 -15.46
C MET A 553 23.44 -0.31 -14.28
N THR A 554 24.76 -0.48 -14.21
CA THR A 554 25.41 -1.16 -13.06
C THR A 554 25.29 -0.40 -11.74
N GLU A 555 25.05 0.91 -11.78
CA GLU A 555 24.86 1.79 -10.61
C GLU A 555 23.38 1.91 -10.20
N SER A 556 22.44 1.55 -11.09
CA SER A 556 20.99 1.75 -10.91
C SER A 556 20.48 1.16 -9.59
N ARG A 557 20.91 -0.05 -9.24
CA ARG A 557 20.47 -0.72 -8.01
C ARG A 557 20.99 -0.04 -6.75
N VAL A 558 22.17 0.58 -6.79
CA VAL A 558 22.68 1.39 -5.66
C VAL A 558 21.79 2.62 -5.47
N ALA A 559 21.47 3.33 -6.56
CA ALA A 559 20.59 4.50 -6.54
C ALA A 559 19.22 4.15 -5.96
N ILE A 560 18.57 3.08 -6.45
CA ILE A 560 17.26 2.64 -5.97
C ILE A 560 17.31 2.16 -4.51
N MET A 561 18.18 1.19 -4.19
CA MET A 561 18.17 0.55 -2.88
C MET A 561 18.58 1.47 -1.73
N GLN A 562 19.37 2.53 -2.00
CA GLN A 562 19.78 3.50 -0.98
C GLN A 562 19.02 4.83 -1.05
N GLY A 563 18.47 5.18 -2.22
CA GLY A 563 17.75 6.43 -2.46
C GLY A 563 16.27 6.34 -2.10
N LEU A 564 15.61 5.24 -2.47
CA LEU A 564 14.18 5.03 -2.22
C LEU A 564 13.87 4.30 -0.91
N TYR A 565 14.85 3.63 -0.33
CA TYR A 565 14.72 2.95 0.95
C TYR A 565 15.64 3.58 2.00
N LEU A 566 15.41 3.22 3.25
CA LEU A 566 16.35 3.45 4.36
C LEU A 566 16.97 2.09 4.69
N PRO A 567 18.15 1.73 4.15
CA PRO A 567 18.72 0.39 4.28
C PRO A 567 18.74 -0.17 5.70
N ASP A 568 18.96 0.69 6.70
CA ASP A 568 19.04 0.27 8.11
C ASP A 568 17.68 -0.05 8.74
N PHE A 569 16.60 0.49 8.18
CA PHE A 569 15.24 0.06 8.47
C PHE A 569 14.85 -1.15 7.62
N ALA A 570 15.09 -1.07 6.31
CA ALA A 570 14.65 -2.04 5.30
C ALA A 570 15.25 -3.46 5.46
N ARG A 571 16.38 -3.59 6.16
CA ARG A 571 16.95 -4.88 6.58
C ARG A 571 16.14 -5.63 7.63
N ASN A 572 15.05 -5.05 8.12
CA ASN A 572 14.21 -5.66 9.14
C ASN A 572 12.83 -5.98 8.58
N ARG A 573 12.28 -7.12 9.02
CA ARG A 573 10.87 -7.41 8.98
C ARG A 573 10.24 -6.72 10.19
N VAL A 574 9.29 -5.83 9.94
CA VAL A 574 8.68 -5.02 10.99
C VAL A 574 7.22 -5.42 11.13
N SER A 575 6.76 -5.61 12.35
CA SER A 575 5.34 -5.78 12.64
C SER A 575 4.86 -4.61 13.48
N ALA A 576 3.73 -4.00 13.11
CA ALA A 576 3.10 -2.91 13.85
C ALA A 576 1.59 -2.92 13.62
N VAL A 577 0.81 -2.74 14.69
CA VAL A 577 -0.67 -2.65 14.65
C VAL A 577 -1.31 -3.85 13.93
N GLY A 578 -0.77 -5.05 14.16
CA GLY A 578 -1.27 -6.29 13.52
C GLY A 578 -0.83 -6.49 12.08
N LEU A 579 0.07 -5.64 11.56
CA LEU A 579 0.44 -5.61 10.15
C LEU A 579 1.95 -5.65 9.98
N GLU A 580 2.38 -5.89 8.75
CA GLU A 580 3.78 -5.92 8.35
C GLU A 580 4.04 -4.74 7.39
N PRO A 581 4.45 -3.56 7.91
CA PRO A 581 4.64 -2.40 7.07
C PRO A 581 5.77 -2.64 6.05
N PRO A 582 5.65 -2.17 4.79
CA PRO A 582 6.67 -2.38 3.79
C PRO A 582 8.03 -1.78 4.18
N PRO A 583 9.14 -2.31 3.63
CA PRO A 583 10.48 -1.79 3.92
C PRO A 583 10.69 -0.34 3.43
N GLN A 584 9.77 0.20 2.62
CA GLN A 584 9.83 1.54 2.05
C GLN A 584 8.97 2.58 2.78
N MET A 585 8.29 2.25 3.88
CA MET A 585 7.21 3.05 4.51
C MET A 585 7.43 4.57 4.76
N TRP A 586 8.66 5.08 4.69
CA TRP A 586 8.92 6.54 4.72
C TRP A 586 8.45 7.23 3.42
N LEU A 587 8.33 6.46 2.35
CA LEU A 587 7.53 6.70 1.15
C LEU A 587 6.35 5.73 1.24
N PHE A 588 5.18 6.24 1.64
CA PHE A 588 4.00 5.39 1.71
C PHE A 588 3.45 5.19 0.30
N GLU A 589 3.68 4.01 -0.28
CA GLU A 589 3.24 3.60 -1.62
C GLU A 589 3.56 4.63 -2.74
N TRP A 590 4.42 4.20 -3.67
CA TRP A 590 4.77 4.95 -4.88
C TRP A 590 5.50 6.29 -4.65
N ASP A 591 4.78 7.43 -4.52
CA ASP A 591 5.36 8.79 -4.53
C ASP A 591 4.98 9.66 -3.31
N ILE A 592 4.28 9.11 -2.31
CA ILE A 592 3.79 9.88 -1.16
C ILE A 592 4.82 9.89 -0.02
N LEU A 593 5.44 11.05 0.23
CA LEU A 593 6.37 11.20 1.36
C LEU A 593 5.61 11.24 2.68
N THR A 594 5.81 10.21 3.51
CA THR A 594 5.19 10.07 4.84
C THR A 594 5.58 11.21 5.77
N GLY A 595 4.67 11.68 6.63
CA GLY A 595 4.92 12.78 7.57
C GLY A 595 4.32 12.60 8.97
N ASP A 596 3.87 11.39 9.31
CA ASP A 596 3.33 11.07 10.64
C ASP A 596 4.39 10.56 11.61
N SER A 597 4.13 10.76 12.90
CA SER A 597 5.05 10.34 13.97
C SER A 597 5.07 8.83 14.19
N ALA A 598 3.96 8.10 13.95
CA ALA A 598 3.96 6.65 14.17
C ALA A 598 4.98 5.96 13.27
N THR A 599 5.03 6.33 11.99
CA THR A 599 5.96 5.78 11.01
C THR A 599 7.38 6.28 11.28
N LEU A 600 7.59 7.60 11.23
CA LEU A 600 8.93 8.18 11.19
C LEU A 600 9.71 8.00 12.51
N ASP A 601 9.05 8.15 13.66
CA ASP A 601 9.73 7.97 14.96
C ASP A 601 10.04 6.49 15.23
N THR A 602 9.14 5.59 14.83
CA THR A 602 9.36 4.14 14.93
C THR A 602 10.52 3.70 14.04
N MET A 603 10.61 4.22 12.82
CA MET A 603 11.76 3.99 11.94
C MET A 603 13.07 4.45 12.57
N TYR A 604 13.12 5.66 13.12
CA TYR A 604 14.30 6.15 13.83
C TYR A 604 14.70 5.20 14.97
N ALA A 605 13.72 4.73 15.76
CA ALA A 605 13.99 3.82 16.87
C ALA A 605 14.55 2.46 16.41
N ILE A 606 14.09 1.95 15.26
CA ILE A 606 14.58 0.69 14.66
C ILE A 606 15.97 0.87 14.06
N ILE A 607 16.22 1.94 13.31
CA ILE A 607 17.54 2.28 12.73
C ILE A 607 18.56 2.45 13.86
N GLY A 608 18.15 3.12 14.93
CA GLY A 608 18.96 3.41 16.11
C GLY A 608 19.90 4.60 15.90
N ARG A 609 20.05 5.39 16.96
CA ARG A 609 20.85 6.63 16.96
C ARG A 609 22.26 6.48 16.36
N ALA A 610 22.93 5.37 16.61
CA ALA A 610 24.31 5.15 16.16
C ALA A 610 24.44 5.09 14.62
N ARG A 611 23.35 4.81 13.90
CA ARG A 611 23.35 4.58 12.46
C ARG A 611 22.71 5.72 11.67
N VAL A 612 22.12 6.72 12.32
CA VAL A 612 21.48 7.88 11.66
C VAL A 612 22.41 8.55 10.64
N ALA A 613 23.67 8.81 11.00
CA ALA A 613 24.63 9.43 10.09
C ALA A 613 24.97 8.52 8.90
N GLU A 614 25.04 7.20 9.12
CA GLU A 614 25.25 6.20 8.06
C GLU A 614 24.06 6.17 7.11
N THR A 615 22.82 6.15 7.64
CA THR A 615 21.58 6.14 6.84
C THR A 615 21.41 7.41 5.99
N ILE A 616 21.82 8.57 6.50
CA ILE A 616 21.86 9.82 5.72
C ILE A 616 22.95 9.73 4.65
N ALA A 617 24.15 9.23 4.97
CA ALA A 617 25.24 9.09 4.01
C ALA A 617 24.89 8.13 2.86
N GLN A 618 24.16 7.05 3.12
CA GLN A 618 23.63 6.15 2.08
C GLN A 618 22.74 6.90 1.08
N GLY A 619 21.96 7.89 1.53
CA GLY A 619 21.15 8.73 0.62
C GLY A 619 22.01 9.62 -0.27
N SER A 620 23.10 10.16 0.28
CA SER A 620 24.07 10.91 -0.52
C SER A 620 24.82 10.02 -1.51
N GLU A 621 25.10 8.76 -1.18
CA GLU A 621 25.69 7.80 -2.13
C GLU A 621 24.72 7.45 -3.26
N ALA A 622 23.42 7.34 -2.98
CA ALA A 622 22.41 7.15 -4.02
C ALA A 622 22.40 8.31 -5.03
N VAL A 623 22.44 9.55 -4.54
CA VAL A 623 22.56 10.75 -5.38
C VAL A 623 23.85 10.70 -6.22
N ALA A 624 24.97 10.36 -5.61
CA ALA A 624 26.26 10.25 -6.30
C ALA A 624 26.27 9.12 -7.36
N ALA A 625 25.54 8.03 -7.14
CA ALA A 625 25.37 6.96 -8.12
C ALA A 625 24.66 7.47 -9.39
N VAL A 626 23.58 8.25 -9.22
CA VAL A 626 22.87 8.87 -10.35
C VAL A 626 23.75 9.90 -11.07
N GLU A 627 24.52 10.70 -10.34
CA GLU A 627 25.50 11.61 -10.95
C GLU A 627 26.50 10.86 -11.84
N ARG A 628 27.02 9.71 -11.38
CA ARG A 628 27.92 8.85 -12.17
C ARG A 628 27.22 8.26 -13.40
N MET A 629 25.97 7.80 -13.26
CA MET A 629 25.18 7.32 -14.40
C MET A 629 25.01 8.41 -15.45
N ARG A 630 24.57 9.60 -15.01
CA ARG A 630 24.37 10.78 -15.84
C ARG A 630 25.63 11.23 -16.54
N ASP A 631 26.75 11.32 -15.85
CA ASP A 631 28.04 11.71 -16.43
C ASP A 631 28.53 10.70 -17.46
N THR A 632 28.34 9.39 -17.20
CA THR A 632 28.69 8.32 -18.13
C THR A 632 27.86 8.42 -19.41
N VAL A 633 26.54 8.62 -19.29
CA VAL A 633 25.61 8.80 -20.42
C VAL A 633 25.92 10.09 -21.19
N ALA A 634 26.15 11.20 -20.48
CA ALA A 634 26.43 12.50 -21.10
C ALA A 634 27.74 12.49 -21.90
N ALA A 635 28.74 11.73 -21.45
CA ALA A 635 30.05 11.59 -22.10
C ALA A 635 30.06 10.66 -23.32
N ALA A 636 29.01 9.87 -23.54
CA ALA A 636 28.91 9.00 -24.71
C ALA A 636 28.85 9.81 -26.02
N PRO A 637 29.36 9.26 -27.15
CA PRO A 637 29.33 9.93 -28.45
C PRO A 637 27.92 10.40 -28.83
N ALA A 638 27.76 11.67 -29.21
CA ALA A 638 26.44 12.26 -29.46
C ALA A 638 25.74 11.68 -30.71
N ASP A 639 26.51 11.23 -31.69
CA ASP A 639 26.04 10.58 -32.93
C ASP A 639 25.76 9.08 -32.78
N GLY A 640 26.14 8.49 -31.63
CA GLY A 640 25.98 7.07 -31.34
C GLY A 640 24.62 6.66 -30.79
N TRP A 641 23.67 7.58 -30.71
CA TRP A 641 22.34 7.36 -30.13
C TRP A 641 21.27 7.13 -31.20
N ARG A 642 20.25 6.35 -30.83
CA ARG A 642 19.01 6.32 -31.59
C ARG A 642 18.26 7.65 -31.44
N PRO A 643 17.42 8.05 -32.41
CA PRO A 643 16.69 9.32 -32.36
C PRO A 643 15.93 9.50 -31.04
N GLY A 644 16.12 10.64 -30.36
CA GLY A 644 15.45 10.99 -29.10
C GLY A 644 16.02 10.34 -27.84
N ALA A 645 16.58 9.13 -27.94
CA ALA A 645 16.97 8.30 -26.79
C ALA A 645 17.96 8.97 -25.82
N ARG A 646 18.91 9.77 -26.34
CA ARG A 646 19.88 10.47 -25.49
C ARG A 646 19.23 11.49 -24.57
N ASP A 647 18.34 12.30 -25.14
CA ASP A 647 17.72 13.41 -24.41
C ASP A 647 16.71 12.87 -23.40
N GLU A 648 15.97 11.81 -23.76
CA GLU A 648 15.03 11.13 -22.88
C GLU A 648 15.72 10.45 -21.68
N LEU A 649 16.81 9.72 -21.91
CA LEU A 649 17.59 9.12 -20.82
C LEU A 649 18.26 10.17 -19.92
N LEU A 650 18.77 11.26 -20.49
CA LEU A 650 19.35 12.35 -19.69
C LEU A 650 18.28 13.09 -18.87
N ALA A 651 17.09 13.35 -19.43
CA ALA A 651 15.97 13.94 -18.70
C ALA A 651 15.51 13.04 -17.56
N THR A 652 15.43 11.73 -17.80
CA THR A 652 15.14 10.72 -16.80
C THR A 652 16.16 10.75 -15.65
N LEU A 653 17.46 10.79 -15.96
CA LEU A 653 18.52 10.86 -14.95
C LEU A 653 18.54 12.21 -14.20
N ASP A 654 18.18 13.31 -14.87
CA ASP A 654 18.00 14.62 -14.23
C ASP A 654 16.81 14.61 -13.24
N TYR A 655 15.72 13.95 -13.61
CA TYR A 655 14.54 13.76 -12.76
C TYR A 655 14.83 12.84 -11.56
N GLU A 656 15.52 11.72 -11.78
CA GLU A 656 15.99 10.84 -10.70
C GLU A 656 16.93 11.59 -9.74
N LEU A 657 17.88 12.37 -10.28
CA LEU A 657 18.84 13.12 -9.47
C LEU A 657 18.16 14.17 -8.59
N ASP A 658 17.22 14.95 -9.14
CA ASP A 658 16.47 15.94 -8.38
C ASP A 658 15.60 15.27 -7.29
N THR A 659 14.91 14.19 -7.66
CA THR A 659 14.03 13.44 -6.75
C THR A 659 14.82 12.81 -5.61
N LEU A 660 15.91 12.09 -5.88
CA LEU A 660 16.74 11.50 -4.84
C LEU A 660 17.43 12.57 -3.98
N GLY A 661 17.76 13.73 -4.57
CA GLY A 661 18.25 14.90 -3.83
C GLY A 661 17.21 15.45 -2.84
N LEU A 662 15.95 15.60 -3.28
CA LEU A 662 14.81 15.96 -2.43
C LEU A 662 14.62 14.97 -1.28
N LEU A 663 14.62 13.67 -1.61
CA LEU A 663 14.48 12.57 -0.67
C LEU A 663 15.62 12.50 0.35
N ASN A 664 16.86 12.77 -0.07
CA ASN A 664 18.02 12.85 0.83
C ASN A 664 17.90 14.05 1.80
N ALA A 665 17.42 15.20 1.32
CA ALA A 665 17.14 16.33 2.21
C ALA A 665 16.03 16.01 3.22
N TYR A 666 14.98 15.30 2.78
CA TYR A 666 13.88 14.89 3.64
C TYR A 666 14.30 13.90 4.72
N ARG A 667 15.06 12.85 4.36
CA ARG A 667 15.56 11.87 5.36
C ARG A 667 16.41 12.53 6.43
N ALA A 668 17.28 13.46 6.03
CA ALA A 668 18.11 14.20 6.97
C ALA A 668 17.26 15.05 7.92
N ALA A 669 16.17 15.63 7.42
CA ALA A 669 15.25 16.43 8.21
C ALA A 669 14.55 15.58 9.28
N PHE A 670 13.83 14.52 8.91
CA PHE A 670 13.05 13.77 9.91
C PHE A 670 13.94 12.97 10.88
N LEU A 671 15.05 12.39 10.41
CA LEU A 671 15.97 11.65 11.31
C LEU A 671 16.63 12.58 12.33
N SER A 672 17.01 13.80 11.92
CA SER A 672 17.57 14.79 12.85
C SER A 672 16.53 15.33 13.83
N ALA A 673 15.26 15.44 13.41
CA ALA A 673 14.15 15.80 14.30
C ALA A 673 13.94 14.74 15.38
N ALA A 674 13.85 13.47 14.99
CA ALA A 674 13.73 12.35 15.91
C ALA A 674 14.94 12.26 16.85
N GLU A 675 16.17 12.45 16.34
CA GLU A 675 17.38 12.51 17.19
C GLU A 675 17.31 13.66 18.21
N TRP A 676 16.80 14.82 17.83
CA TRP A 676 16.59 15.93 18.76
C TRP A 676 15.55 15.58 19.84
N HIS A 677 14.43 14.93 19.49
CA HIS A 677 13.43 14.52 20.47
C HIS A 677 13.96 13.46 21.45
N ASP A 678 14.80 12.54 20.96
CA ASP A 678 15.47 11.50 21.75
C ASP A 678 16.51 12.09 22.72
N THR A 679 17.37 12.98 22.22
CA THR A 679 18.59 13.41 22.92
C THR A 679 18.50 14.78 23.59
N LEU A 680 17.60 15.64 23.10
CA LEU A 680 17.53 17.07 23.40
C LEU A 680 18.83 17.84 23.08
N ASP A 681 19.69 17.28 22.21
CA ASP A 681 20.94 17.89 21.80
C ASP A 681 20.68 19.13 20.91
N PRO A 682 21.16 20.33 21.28
CA PRO A 682 21.07 21.50 20.44
C PRO A 682 21.74 21.32 19.07
N ALA A 683 22.75 20.46 18.95
CA ALA A 683 23.38 20.17 17.67
C ALA A 683 22.47 19.35 16.74
N ALA A 684 21.70 18.39 17.28
CA ALA A 684 20.68 17.66 16.51
C ALA A 684 19.57 18.60 16.03
N TYR A 685 19.12 19.51 16.89
CA TYR A 685 18.16 20.55 16.51
C TYR A 685 18.70 21.46 15.39
N ALA A 686 19.95 21.90 15.48
CA ALA A 686 20.56 22.73 14.43
C ALA A 686 20.69 21.98 13.09
N ARG A 687 21.04 20.68 13.11
CA ARG A 687 21.05 19.82 11.91
C ARG A 687 19.65 19.70 11.32
N TRP A 688 18.64 19.47 12.15
CA TRP A 688 17.24 19.45 11.71
C TRP A 688 16.83 20.75 11.03
N GLN A 689 17.14 21.92 11.61
CA GLN A 689 16.81 23.21 11.00
C GLN A 689 17.46 23.37 9.61
N GLN A 690 18.74 23.02 9.50
CA GLN A 690 19.47 23.07 8.23
C GLN A 690 18.85 22.12 7.19
N ALA A 691 18.56 20.88 7.58
CA ALA A 691 17.98 19.87 6.69
C ALA A 691 16.55 20.20 6.28
N ARG A 692 15.75 20.77 7.18
CA ARG A 692 14.41 21.29 6.87
C ARG A 692 14.47 22.40 5.83
N ASP A 693 15.40 23.36 5.99
CA ASP A 693 15.53 24.47 5.04
C ASP A 693 16.03 23.97 3.67
N ALA A 694 16.93 22.98 3.66
CA ALA A 694 17.36 22.29 2.45
C ALA A 694 16.19 21.59 1.76
N PHE A 695 15.39 20.81 2.50
CA PHE A 695 14.19 20.16 1.96
C PHE A 695 13.17 21.19 1.45
N ALA A 696 12.91 22.27 2.18
CA ALA A 696 11.97 23.31 1.72
C ALA A 696 12.47 24.04 0.47
N SER A 697 13.78 24.13 0.26
CA SER A 697 14.35 24.63 -0.99
C SER A 697 14.21 23.62 -2.13
N ALA A 698 14.60 22.37 -1.90
CA ALA A 698 14.48 21.28 -2.87
C ALA A 698 13.02 21.07 -3.30
N ALA A 699 12.09 21.03 -2.34
CA ALA A 699 10.66 20.87 -2.59
C ALA A 699 10.05 21.99 -3.44
N ARG A 700 10.58 23.22 -3.35
CA ARG A 700 10.14 24.32 -4.21
C ARG A 700 10.74 24.21 -5.61
N ALA A 701 11.98 23.77 -5.73
CA ALA A 701 12.63 23.54 -7.02
C ALA A 701 11.96 22.38 -7.77
N HIS A 702 11.78 21.24 -7.11
CA HIS A 702 11.10 20.05 -7.62
C HIS A 702 9.70 20.39 -8.16
N LEU A 703 8.86 21.04 -7.34
CA LEU A 703 7.53 21.44 -7.81
C LEU A 703 7.54 22.50 -8.92
N ALA A 704 8.58 23.33 -9.02
CA ALA A 704 8.69 24.31 -10.09
C ALA A 704 9.13 23.66 -11.41
N ALA A 705 9.91 22.59 -11.33
CA ALA A 705 10.36 21.82 -12.48
C ALA A 705 9.29 20.87 -13.01
N TYR A 706 8.60 20.14 -12.13
CA TYR A 706 7.89 18.90 -12.48
C TYR A 706 6.37 18.94 -12.26
N ARG A 707 5.82 20.03 -11.74
CA ARG A 707 4.36 20.12 -11.54
C ARG A 707 3.65 20.20 -12.90
N GLY A 708 2.77 19.24 -13.16
CA GLY A 708 2.03 19.13 -14.43
C GLY A 708 2.86 18.59 -15.59
N ASP A 709 4.10 18.16 -15.32
CA ASP A 709 4.87 17.36 -16.27
C ASP A 709 4.38 15.92 -16.18
N VAL A 710 3.78 15.40 -17.26
CA VAL A 710 3.23 14.04 -17.28
C VAL A 710 4.31 12.97 -17.49
N ASP A 711 5.49 13.32 -18.00
CA ASP A 711 6.59 12.37 -18.21
C ASP A 711 7.47 12.27 -16.95
N HIS A 712 7.63 13.39 -16.23
CA HIS A 712 8.43 13.49 -15.02
C HIS A 712 7.66 14.23 -13.91
N PRO A 713 6.57 13.67 -13.34
CA PRO A 713 5.67 14.40 -12.46
C PRO A 713 6.25 14.66 -11.07
N ALA A 714 5.87 15.79 -10.48
CA ALA A 714 6.27 16.11 -9.11
C ALA A 714 5.65 15.15 -8.08
N TRP A 715 6.46 14.65 -7.15
CA TRP A 715 6.02 13.74 -6.08
C TRP A 715 5.10 14.43 -5.06
N ASN A 716 4.24 13.65 -4.40
CA ASN A 716 3.31 14.15 -3.40
C ASN A 716 4.01 14.49 -2.06
N LEU A 717 4.20 15.79 -1.83
CA LEU A 717 4.90 16.33 -0.64
C LEU A 717 3.96 16.72 0.51
N THR A 718 2.66 16.40 0.43
CA THR A 718 1.65 16.93 1.34
C THR A 718 1.86 16.48 2.77
N ALA A 719 1.97 15.17 3.00
CA ALA A 719 2.13 14.62 4.34
C ALA A 719 3.45 15.07 4.99
N ALA A 720 4.57 15.00 4.27
CA ALA A 720 5.86 15.53 4.71
C ALA A 720 5.80 16.99 5.18
N ARG A 721 5.10 17.87 4.43
CA ARG A 721 4.94 19.28 4.83
C ARG A 721 4.11 19.44 6.09
N LEU A 722 3.01 18.70 6.22
CA LEU A 722 2.20 18.71 7.44
C LEU A 722 3.00 18.25 8.66
N GLY A 723 3.85 17.22 8.50
CA GLY A 723 4.77 16.76 9.53
C GLY A 723 5.77 17.85 9.94
N LEU A 724 6.47 18.44 8.97
CA LEU A 724 7.46 19.50 9.23
C LEU A 724 6.83 20.76 9.85
N GLU A 725 5.62 21.16 9.46
CA GLU A 725 4.93 22.30 10.07
C GLU A 725 4.69 22.07 11.58
N ARG A 726 4.42 20.83 11.99
CA ARG A 726 4.27 20.48 13.41
C ARG A 726 5.60 20.51 14.13
N THR A 727 6.65 19.89 13.56
CA THR A 727 7.98 19.89 14.15
C THR A 727 8.52 21.31 14.32
N ASP A 728 8.24 22.21 13.37
CA ASP A 728 8.59 23.64 13.45
C ASP A 728 8.01 24.35 14.67
N ARG A 729 6.86 23.89 15.16
CA ARG A 729 6.17 24.48 16.30
C ARG A 729 6.60 23.85 17.62
N ASP A 730 7.29 22.71 17.62
CA ASP A 730 7.53 21.90 18.83
C ASP A 730 8.31 22.64 19.92
N LEU A 731 9.40 23.33 19.56
CA LEU A 731 10.19 24.08 20.55
C LEU A 731 9.37 25.24 21.15
N ALA A 732 8.57 25.94 20.33
CA ALA A 732 7.69 27.00 20.80
C ALA A 732 6.59 26.44 21.72
N MET A 733 5.98 25.32 21.34
CA MET A 733 4.99 24.62 22.16
C MET A 733 5.59 24.11 23.46
N ALA A 734 6.85 23.63 23.47
CA ALA A 734 7.56 23.24 24.68
C ALA A 734 7.72 24.43 25.65
N TRP A 735 8.08 25.61 25.15
CA TRP A 735 8.18 26.82 25.96
C TRP A 735 6.83 27.30 26.49
N ILE A 736 5.78 27.29 25.69
CA ILE A 736 4.42 27.59 26.14
C ILE A 736 4.00 26.57 27.21
N ALA A 737 4.28 25.29 27.00
CA ALA A 737 4.01 24.23 27.97
C ALA A 737 4.75 24.46 29.29
N ARG A 738 6.03 24.88 29.27
CA ARG A 738 6.81 25.24 30.46
C ARG A 738 6.19 26.41 31.22
N VAL A 739 5.78 27.46 30.52
CA VAL A 739 5.12 28.63 31.14
C VAL A 739 3.78 28.23 31.76
N LEU A 740 2.93 27.52 31.01
CA LEU A 740 1.66 27.01 31.51
C LEU A 740 1.86 26.06 32.68
N LEU A 741 2.88 25.20 32.65
CA LEU A 741 3.21 24.29 33.75
C LEU A 741 3.59 25.07 35.00
N LEU A 742 4.46 26.08 34.89
CA LEU A 742 4.84 26.93 36.02
C LEU A 742 3.62 27.66 36.61
N LEU A 743 2.74 28.22 35.77
CA LEU A 743 1.52 28.87 36.22
C LEU A 743 0.55 27.87 36.90
N THR A 744 0.43 26.66 36.35
CA THR A 744 -0.41 25.60 36.89
C THR A 744 0.13 25.10 38.25
N LEU A 745 1.44 24.90 38.36
CA LEU A 745 2.11 24.53 39.61
C LEU A 745 1.98 25.64 40.65
N ALA A 746 2.10 26.91 40.26
CA ALA A 746 1.86 28.04 41.15
C ALA A 746 0.41 28.03 41.68
N TRP A 747 -0.58 27.79 40.81
CA TRP A 747 -1.99 27.65 41.22
C TRP A 747 -2.19 26.50 42.22
N VAL A 748 -1.63 25.33 41.93
CA VAL A 748 -1.67 24.15 42.80
C VAL A 748 -1.02 24.43 44.16
N LEU A 749 0.16 25.06 44.18
CA LEU A 749 0.89 25.42 45.39
C LEU A 749 0.13 26.46 46.22
N ILE A 750 -0.40 27.52 45.60
CA ILE A 750 -1.24 28.52 46.28
C ILE A 750 -2.45 27.83 46.92
N GLY A 751 -3.10 26.91 46.21
CA GLY A 751 -4.20 26.12 46.75
C GLY A 751 -3.79 25.24 47.94
N ALA A 752 -2.65 24.56 47.84
CA ALA A 752 -2.11 23.68 48.88
C ALA A 752 -1.70 24.44 50.15
N PHE A 753 -1.03 25.60 50.01
CA PHE A 753 -0.63 26.45 51.13
C PHE A 753 -1.81 27.16 51.77
N SER A 754 -2.75 27.67 50.96
CA SER A 754 -3.98 28.32 51.45
C SER A 754 -4.88 27.34 52.19
N ALA A 755 -4.79 26.03 51.90
CA ALA A 755 -5.48 24.99 52.66
C ALA A 755 -4.91 24.78 54.09
N ARG A 756 -3.68 25.22 54.37
CA ARG A 756 -2.98 25.01 55.66
C ARG A 756 -2.74 26.29 56.46
N THR A 757 -2.94 27.46 55.87
CA THR A 757 -2.57 28.77 56.45
C THR A 757 -3.72 29.78 56.38
N ARG A 758 -3.59 30.94 57.03
CA ARG A 758 -4.56 32.05 56.96
C ARG A 758 -4.46 32.89 55.66
N LEU A 759 -3.72 32.43 54.64
CA LEU A 759 -3.55 33.11 53.34
C LEU A 759 -4.85 33.27 52.51
N VAL A 760 -5.96 32.66 52.94
CA VAL A 760 -7.30 32.67 52.31
C VAL A 760 -7.89 34.08 52.09
N ARG A 761 -7.30 35.13 52.68
CA ARG A 761 -7.78 36.52 52.56
C ARG A 761 -7.27 37.30 51.32
N ARG A 762 -6.42 36.71 50.48
CA ARG A 762 -5.94 37.34 49.24
C ARG A 762 -6.83 36.97 48.04
N PRO A 763 -7.10 37.88 47.09
CA PRO A 763 -7.98 37.62 45.95
C PRO A 763 -7.48 36.42 45.12
N GLY A 764 -8.38 35.47 44.81
CA GLY A 764 -8.07 34.26 44.03
C GLY A 764 -7.49 33.08 44.83
N ALA A 765 -6.98 33.32 46.05
CA ALA A 765 -6.44 32.24 46.90
C ALA A 765 -7.53 31.29 47.40
N ALA A 766 -8.76 31.79 47.58
CA ALA A 766 -9.91 30.97 47.96
C ALA A 766 -10.35 30.05 46.80
N ALA A 767 -10.34 30.53 45.55
CA ALA A 767 -10.57 29.72 44.35
C ALA A 767 -9.53 28.60 44.20
N ALA A 768 -8.23 28.92 44.30
CA ALA A 768 -7.16 27.93 44.20
C ALA A 768 -7.23 26.87 45.30
N ARG A 769 -7.54 27.29 46.54
CA ARG A 769 -7.80 26.39 47.66
C ARG A 769 -9.01 25.50 47.37
N ALA A 770 -10.08 26.05 46.81
CA ALA A 770 -11.30 25.32 46.50
C ALA A 770 -11.04 24.20 45.48
N THR A 771 -10.35 24.51 44.38
CA THR A 771 -9.99 23.52 43.35
C THR A 771 -9.03 22.45 43.88
N TRP A 772 -8.01 22.82 44.66
CA TRP A 772 -7.07 21.87 45.25
C TRP A 772 -7.74 20.90 46.24
N LEU A 773 -8.51 21.43 47.19
CA LEU A 773 -9.18 20.61 48.19
C LEU A 773 -10.26 19.74 47.57
N ALA A 774 -11.03 20.25 46.60
CA ALA A 774 -12.08 19.49 45.95
C ALA A 774 -11.53 18.40 45.02
N ALA A 775 -10.33 18.57 44.43
CA ALA A 775 -9.69 17.54 43.62
C ALA A 775 -9.21 16.33 44.44
N ILE A 776 -8.65 16.56 45.64
CA ILE A 776 -8.04 15.50 46.47
C ILE A 776 -9.00 14.98 47.54
N ARG A 777 -9.94 15.83 47.98
CA ARG A 777 -10.93 15.53 49.02
C ARG A 777 -12.32 15.96 48.54
N PRO A 778 -12.84 15.42 47.42
CA PRO A 778 -14.12 15.84 46.84
C PRO A 778 -15.31 15.71 47.80
N TRP A 779 -15.26 14.79 48.77
CA TRP A 779 -16.27 14.68 49.84
C TRP A 779 -16.30 15.88 50.82
N ARG A 780 -15.39 16.85 50.69
CA ARG A 780 -15.37 18.13 51.41
C ARG A 780 -15.53 19.34 50.48
N ALA A 781 -15.90 19.14 49.21
CA ALA A 781 -16.02 20.23 48.23
C ALA A 781 -17.03 21.31 48.66
N ASP A 782 -18.08 20.93 49.39
CA ASP A 782 -19.04 21.88 49.98
C ASP A 782 -18.39 22.86 50.96
N GLU A 783 -17.40 22.40 51.74
CA GLU A 783 -16.69 23.22 52.72
C GLU A 783 -15.68 24.15 52.05
N SER A 784 -15.18 23.76 50.87
CA SER A 784 -14.18 24.52 50.13
C SER A 784 -14.80 25.67 49.33
N ALA A 785 -16.09 25.59 49.01
CA ALA A 785 -16.86 26.65 48.35
C ALA A 785 -17.39 27.76 49.29
N LEU A 786 -17.18 27.64 50.60
CA LEU A 786 -17.60 28.64 51.59
C LEU A 786 -16.68 29.87 51.55
N GLY A 787 -17.28 31.07 51.48
CA GLY A 787 -16.56 32.34 51.56
C GLY A 787 -15.95 32.83 50.24
N MET A 788 -16.25 32.18 49.10
CA MET A 788 -15.82 32.65 47.77
C MET A 788 -16.59 33.90 47.34
N ASP A 789 -15.83 34.94 46.97
CA ASP A 789 -16.36 36.17 46.38
C ASP A 789 -16.71 35.99 44.89
N ARG A 790 -17.05 37.09 44.18
CA ARG A 790 -17.40 37.03 42.76
C ARG A 790 -16.18 36.68 41.89
N LEU A 791 -15.00 37.20 42.22
CA LEU A 791 -13.77 36.94 41.49
C LEU A 791 -13.35 35.47 41.65
N ASP A 792 -13.41 34.94 42.87
CA ASP A 792 -13.09 33.54 43.15
C ASP A 792 -13.99 32.58 42.36
N ARG A 793 -15.29 32.87 42.29
CA ARG A 793 -16.23 32.07 41.50
C ARG A 793 -15.91 32.08 40.00
N MET A 794 -15.52 33.25 39.48
CA MET A 794 -15.06 33.34 38.09
C MET A 794 -13.78 32.53 37.89
N LEU A 795 -12.81 32.62 38.80
CA LEU A 795 -11.53 31.91 38.69
C LEU A 795 -11.65 30.39 38.80
N VAL A 796 -12.60 29.86 39.59
CA VAL A 796 -12.90 28.41 39.65
C VAL A 796 -13.33 27.86 38.28
N LEU A 797 -13.93 28.68 37.42
CA LEU A 797 -14.31 28.30 36.06
C LEU A 797 -13.21 28.64 35.03
N LEU A 798 -12.74 29.89 35.06
CA LEU A 798 -11.83 30.43 34.05
C LEU A 798 -10.47 29.74 34.09
N VAL A 799 -9.89 29.46 35.26
CA VAL A 799 -8.54 28.86 35.33
C VAL A 799 -8.55 27.43 34.80
N PRO A 800 -9.40 26.50 35.28
CA PRO A 800 -9.46 25.15 34.70
C PRO A 800 -9.91 25.13 33.24
N GLY A 801 -10.85 26.00 32.85
CA GLY A 801 -11.30 26.11 31.45
C GLY A 801 -10.20 26.60 30.52
N ALA A 802 -9.49 27.67 30.89
CA ALA A 802 -8.36 28.19 30.12
C ALA A 802 -7.20 27.19 30.07
N LEU A 803 -6.94 26.45 31.15
CA LEU A 803 -5.96 25.36 31.14
C LEU A 803 -6.38 24.21 30.23
N LEU A 804 -7.65 23.80 30.25
CA LEU A 804 -8.15 22.78 29.34
C LEU A 804 -7.94 23.19 27.88
N VAL A 805 -8.38 24.39 27.50
CA VAL A 805 -8.20 24.92 26.14
C VAL A 805 -6.73 25.07 25.81
N GLY A 806 -5.95 25.74 26.65
CA GLY A 806 -4.53 26.00 26.44
C GLY A 806 -3.71 24.71 26.33
N THR A 807 -3.93 23.72 27.19
CA THR A 807 -3.22 22.44 27.10
C THR A 807 -3.56 21.66 25.84
N ARG A 808 -4.83 21.64 25.40
CA ARG A 808 -5.21 20.97 24.15
C ARG A 808 -4.70 21.72 22.91
N ALA A 809 -4.71 23.04 22.94
CA ALA A 809 -4.17 23.85 21.86
C ALA A 809 -2.65 23.64 21.70
N VAL A 810 -1.91 23.60 22.81
CA VAL A 810 -0.47 23.28 22.80
C VAL A 810 -0.21 21.84 22.36
N GLN A 811 -0.99 20.86 22.85
CA GLN A 811 -0.85 19.45 22.45
C GLN A 811 -1.02 19.25 20.93
N THR A 812 -1.87 20.07 20.30
CA THR A 812 -2.19 19.98 18.87
C THR A 812 -1.40 20.97 18.02
N SER A 813 -0.42 21.67 18.60
CA SER A 813 0.34 22.74 17.94
C SER A 813 -0.54 23.81 17.29
N PHE A 814 -1.78 24.00 17.76
CA PHE A 814 -2.82 24.83 17.16
C PHE A 814 -3.19 24.44 15.72
N LEU A 815 -2.98 23.18 15.33
CA LEU A 815 -3.22 22.66 13.98
C LEU A 815 -4.41 21.69 13.90
N ALA A 816 -4.97 21.24 15.04
CA ALA A 816 -6.09 20.29 15.06
C ALA A 816 -7.39 20.84 15.68
N PRO A 817 -8.12 21.71 14.95
CA PRO A 817 -9.39 22.25 15.41
C PRO A 817 -10.47 21.19 15.63
N VAL A 818 -10.50 20.09 14.87
CA VAL A 818 -11.50 19.02 15.04
C VAL A 818 -11.28 18.29 16.36
N GLN A 819 -10.03 17.91 16.67
CA GLN A 819 -9.69 17.31 17.96
C GLN A 819 -10.08 18.24 19.13
N LEU A 820 -9.86 19.54 18.97
CA LEU A 820 -10.25 20.54 19.97
C LEU A 820 -11.78 20.64 20.11
N ALA A 821 -12.51 20.71 18.99
CA ALA A 821 -13.97 20.82 18.98
C ALA A 821 -14.65 19.60 19.61
N VAL A 822 -14.23 18.38 19.24
CA VAL A 822 -14.77 17.13 19.80
C VAL A 822 -14.49 17.06 21.30
N THR A 823 -13.24 17.33 21.72
CA THR A 823 -12.85 17.27 23.14
C THR A 823 -13.60 18.32 23.97
N LEU A 824 -13.59 19.59 23.55
CA LEU A 824 -14.24 20.67 24.29
C LEU A 824 -15.76 20.52 24.27
N GLY A 825 -16.34 20.06 23.16
CA GLY A 825 -17.77 19.76 23.03
C GLY A 825 -18.21 18.68 24.03
N ALA A 826 -17.48 17.56 24.12
CA ALA A 826 -17.75 16.51 25.10
C ALA A 826 -17.73 17.02 26.54
N TRP A 827 -16.73 17.85 26.89
CA TRP A 827 -16.64 18.49 28.21
C TRP A 827 -17.77 19.49 28.46
N ALA A 828 -18.16 20.28 27.46
CA ALA A 828 -19.24 21.25 27.58
C ALA A 828 -20.58 20.54 27.82
N VAL A 829 -20.87 19.46 27.09
CA VAL A 829 -22.06 18.62 27.30
C VAL A 829 -22.05 18.00 28.69
N PHE A 830 -20.93 17.41 29.11
CA PHE A 830 -20.78 16.84 30.46
C PHE A 830 -21.09 17.88 31.54
N VAL A 831 -20.47 19.06 31.47
CA VAL A 831 -20.68 20.15 32.44
C VAL A 831 -22.13 20.66 32.38
N ALA A 832 -22.71 20.85 31.19
CA ALA A 832 -24.08 21.30 31.02
C ALA A 832 -25.07 20.34 31.69
N VAL A 833 -24.93 19.03 31.49
CA VAL A 833 -25.79 18.03 32.12
C VAL A 833 -25.64 18.06 33.65
N VAL A 834 -24.42 18.11 34.17
CA VAL A 834 -24.20 18.23 35.63
C VAL A 834 -24.88 19.48 36.20
N LEU A 835 -24.82 20.62 35.49
CA LEU A 835 -25.42 21.88 35.92
C LEU A 835 -26.96 21.86 35.89
N LEU A 836 -27.60 21.02 35.07
CA LEU A 836 -29.06 20.88 35.06
C LEU A 836 -29.60 20.30 36.39
N PHE A 837 -28.83 19.44 37.06
CA PHE A 837 -29.24 18.74 38.29
C PHE A 837 -28.82 19.42 39.59
N VAL A 838 -28.06 20.52 39.50
CA VAL A 838 -27.48 21.20 40.67
C VAL A 838 -27.81 22.69 40.62
N ARG A 839 -28.28 23.25 41.73
CA ARG A 839 -28.58 24.69 41.84
C ARG A 839 -27.89 25.33 43.03
N GLY A 840 -27.70 26.66 42.95
CA GLY A 840 -27.17 27.46 44.05
C GLY A 840 -25.72 27.14 44.39
N ARG A 841 -25.40 26.99 45.68
CA ARG A 841 -24.02 26.85 46.17
C ARG A 841 -23.34 25.53 45.77
N ALA A 842 -24.11 24.48 45.54
CA ALA A 842 -23.59 23.16 45.18
C ALA A 842 -22.93 23.14 43.78
N VAL A 843 -23.32 24.05 42.89
CA VAL A 843 -22.71 24.23 41.56
C VAL A 843 -21.21 24.47 41.69
N TRP A 844 -20.82 25.38 42.59
CA TRP A 844 -19.41 25.76 42.76
C TRP A 844 -18.57 24.67 43.40
N ALA A 845 -19.16 23.80 44.24
CA ALA A 845 -18.46 22.66 44.82
C ALA A 845 -18.09 21.61 43.76
N VAL A 846 -19.01 21.31 42.85
CA VAL A 846 -18.79 20.33 41.77
C VAL A 846 -17.87 20.89 40.69
N LEU A 847 -18.05 22.16 40.31
CA LEU A 847 -17.14 22.85 39.39
C LEU A 847 -15.71 22.94 39.96
N ALA A 848 -15.56 23.17 41.27
CA ALA A 848 -14.24 23.14 41.91
C ALA A 848 -13.62 21.73 41.92
N ALA A 849 -14.42 20.67 42.08
CA ALA A 849 -13.93 19.29 42.04
C ALA A 849 -13.47 18.90 40.63
N VAL A 850 -14.35 19.07 39.62
CA VAL A 850 -14.06 18.78 38.21
C VAL A 850 -12.91 19.65 37.72
N GLY A 851 -12.99 20.97 37.94
CA GLY A 851 -11.96 21.93 37.56
C GLY A 851 -10.61 21.63 38.23
N GLY A 852 -10.61 21.27 39.52
CA GLY A 852 -9.40 20.87 40.22
C GLY A 852 -8.73 19.63 39.64
N VAL A 853 -9.51 18.61 39.23
CA VAL A 853 -8.96 17.43 38.54
C VAL A 853 -8.42 17.80 37.16
N VAL A 854 -9.11 18.67 36.41
CA VAL A 854 -8.61 19.20 35.12
C VAL A 854 -7.26 19.91 35.29
N VAL A 855 -7.08 20.71 36.35
CA VAL A 855 -5.78 21.33 36.67
C VAL A 855 -4.70 20.26 36.89
N LEU A 856 -4.98 19.23 37.70
CA LEU A 856 -4.00 18.15 37.96
C LEU A 856 -3.66 17.34 36.71
N ARG A 857 -4.64 17.06 35.83
CA ARG A 857 -4.41 16.42 34.54
C ARG A 857 -3.59 17.29 33.60
N SER A 858 -3.82 18.60 33.64
CA SER A 858 -3.05 19.57 32.87
C SER A 858 -1.58 19.56 33.30
N VAL A 859 -1.27 19.40 34.59
CA VAL A 859 0.13 19.23 35.06
C VAL A 859 0.79 18.01 34.40
N LEU A 860 0.11 16.86 34.36
CA LEU A 860 0.67 15.64 33.77
C LEU A 860 0.99 15.81 32.28
N LEU A 861 0.04 16.34 31.50
CA LEU A 861 0.25 16.59 30.07
C LEU A 861 1.30 17.66 29.83
N LEU A 862 1.23 18.80 30.53
CA LEU A 862 2.19 19.89 30.36
C LEU A 862 3.61 19.47 30.76
N ALA A 863 3.78 18.60 31.75
CA ALA A 863 5.08 18.04 32.10
C ALA A 863 5.67 17.20 30.96
N ALA A 864 4.85 16.41 30.27
CA ALA A 864 5.29 15.65 29.11
C ALA A 864 5.63 16.58 27.91
N LEU A 865 4.77 17.57 27.63
CA LEU A 865 4.98 18.52 26.53
C LEU A 865 6.14 19.51 26.79
N ALA A 866 6.49 19.78 28.05
CA ALA A 866 7.53 20.74 28.42
C ALA A 866 8.95 20.31 28.01
N VAL A 867 9.15 19.04 27.64
CA VAL A 867 10.45 18.50 27.24
C VAL A 867 10.86 19.06 25.88
N SER A 868 10.23 18.60 24.81
CA SER A 868 10.47 19.03 23.43
C SER A 868 9.16 19.17 22.63
N GLY A 869 8.05 19.51 23.30
CA GLY A 869 6.77 19.81 22.65
C GLY A 869 5.93 18.57 22.34
N PRO A 870 4.87 18.73 21.53
CA PRO A 870 4.05 17.64 21.01
C PRO A 870 4.83 16.54 20.29
N GLY A 871 5.80 16.88 19.44
CA GLY A 871 6.66 15.89 18.76
C GLY A 871 7.39 15.00 19.75
N GLY A 872 8.03 15.57 20.77
CA GLY A 872 8.68 14.79 21.83
C GLY A 872 7.73 13.91 22.65
N TYR A 873 6.48 14.36 22.85
CA TYR A 873 5.44 13.57 23.51
C TYR A 873 5.06 12.34 22.66
N TRP A 874 4.87 12.51 21.36
CA TRP A 874 4.52 11.41 20.45
C TRP A 874 5.70 10.48 20.19
N PHE A 875 6.92 11.03 20.03
CA PHE A 875 8.16 10.25 19.95
C PHE A 875 8.26 9.27 21.12
N GLY A 876 8.10 9.75 22.36
CA GLY A 876 8.13 8.89 23.54
C GLY A 876 6.94 7.92 23.63
N PHE A 877 5.79 8.28 23.04
CA PHE A 877 4.64 7.38 22.95
C PHE A 877 4.92 6.20 22.01
N TRP A 878 5.51 6.42 20.84
CA TRP A 878 5.78 5.37 19.87
C TRP A 878 6.97 4.48 20.27
N THR A 879 8.06 5.11 20.72
CA THR A 879 9.37 4.46 20.85
C THR A 879 9.69 3.89 22.24
N ASP A 880 9.00 4.34 23.30
CA ASP A 880 9.27 3.92 24.68
C ASP A 880 8.02 3.28 25.34
N PRO A 881 7.91 1.93 25.34
CA PRO A 881 6.77 1.22 25.93
C PRO A 881 6.57 1.51 27.41
N VAL A 882 7.64 1.78 28.17
CA VAL A 882 7.57 2.03 29.61
C VAL A 882 6.99 3.42 29.86
N ARG A 883 7.49 4.45 29.17
CA ARG A 883 6.94 5.82 29.25
C ARG A 883 5.50 5.87 28.78
N ARG A 884 5.18 5.22 27.66
CA ARG A 884 3.81 5.08 27.14
C ARG A 884 2.90 4.46 28.20
N THR A 885 3.28 3.31 28.75
CA THR A 885 2.49 2.58 29.74
C THR A 885 2.24 3.40 31.00
N LEU A 886 3.29 4.04 31.53
CA LEU A 886 3.22 4.91 32.70
C LEU A 886 2.28 6.11 32.44
N TYR A 887 2.46 6.79 31.30
CA TYR A 887 1.66 7.96 30.95
C TYR A 887 0.17 7.60 30.78
N ILE A 888 -0.15 6.57 30.00
CA ILE A 888 -1.55 6.12 29.79
C ILE A 888 -2.18 5.76 31.13
N SER A 889 -1.47 4.99 31.98
CA SER A 889 -1.97 4.57 33.30
C SER A 889 -2.36 5.76 34.17
N LEU A 890 -1.50 6.77 34.24
CA LEU A 890 -1.73 7.97 35.06
C LEU A 890 -2.79 8.89 34.43
N ALA A 891 -2.75 9.10 33.12
CA ALA A 891 -3.66 9.99 32.40
C ALA A 891 -5.09 9.45 32.40
N PHE A 892 -5.27 8.14 32.21
CA PHE A 892 -6.56 7.47 32.22
C PHE A 892 -7.12 7.35 33.65
N ALA A 893 -6.28 7.03 34.65
CA ALA A 893 -6.71 7.04 36.05
C ALA A 893 -7.20 8.43 36.48
N ALA A 894 -6.48 9.50 36.08
CA ALA A 894 -6.88 10.86 36.36
C ALA A 894 -8.15 11.27 35.58
N PHE A 895 -8.37 10.74 34.37
CA PHE A 895 -9.62 10.90 33.64
C PHE A 895 -10.79 10.28 34.42
N LEU A 896 -10.71 9.02 34.81
CA LEU A 896 -11.75 8.34 35.59
C LEU A 896 -11.98 9.01 36.96
N TRP A 897 -10.91 9.50 37.59
CA TRP A 897 -11.00 10.26 38.84
C TRP A 897 -11.85 11.52 38.71
N THR A 898 -11.93 12.13 37.52
CA THR A 898 -12.82 13.29 37.26
C THR A 898 -14.26 12.94 37.60
N PHE A 899 -14.74 11.78 37.14
CA PHE A 899 -16.11 11.33 37.34
C PHE A 899 -16.36 10.91 38.79
N VAL A 900 -15.39 10.24 39.42
CA VAL A 900 -15.46 9.88 40.85
C VAL A 900 -15.50 11.13 41.72
N ALA A 901 -14.64 12.12 41.45
CA ALA A 901 -14.59 13.37 42.19
C ALA A 901 -15.88 14.18 42.03
N ALA A 902 -16.43 14.26 40.81
CA ALA A 902 -17.74 14.87 40.57
C ALA A 902 -18.84 14.18 41.38
N GLY A 903 -18.90 12.85 41.35
CA GLY A 903 -19.90 12.06 42.08
C GLY A 903 -19.78 12.23 43.60
N TRP A 904 -18.56 12.22 44.14
CA TRP A 904 -18.33 12.40 45.58
C TRP A 904 -18.62 13.84 46.05
N ALA A 905 -18.39 14.84 45.21
CA ALA A 905 -18.78 16.22 45.47
C ALA A 905 -20.32 16.41 45.44
N LEU A 906 -21.02 15.67 44.59
CA LEU A 906 -22.49 15.67 44.52
C LEU A 906 -23.14 14.87 45.67
N ALA A 907 -22.51 13.79 46.09
CA ALA A 907 -23.07 12.82 47.05
C ALA A 907 -23.33 13.42 48.44
N SER A 908 -22.59 14.46 48.84
CA SER A 908 -22.82 15.18 50.10
C SER A 908 -24.18 15.88 50.16
N ARG A 909 -24.82 16.13 49.01
CA ARG A 909 -26.09 16.86 48.89
C ARG A 909 -27.22 16.02 48.33
N LEU A 910 -26.97 15.28 47.25
CA LEU A 910 -27.99 14.52 46.53
C LEU A 910 -28.17 13.09 47.07
N GLY A 911 -27.24 12.63 47.91
CA GLY A 911 -27.08 11.23 48.28
C GLY A 911 -26.35 10.43 47.20
N GLY A 912 -25.69 9.34 47.61
CA GLY A 912 -24.80 8.55 46.75
C GLY A 912 -25.46 8.10 45.45
N ARG A 913 -26.68 7.53 45.53
CA ARG A 913 -27.38 7.01 44.35
C ARG A 913 -27.66 8.08 43.29
N ARG A 914 -28.23 9.23 43.70
CA ARG A 914 -28.56 10.31 42.75
C ARG A 914 -27.31 10.96 42.18
N ALA A 915 -26.27 11.11 42.99
CA ALA A 915 -24.98 11.63 42.53
C ALA A 915 -24.36 10.73 41.45
N THR A 916 -24.35 9.40 41.67
CA THR A 916 -23.93 8.42 40.65
C THR A 916 -24.80 8.54 39.39
N GLY A 917 -26.12 8.65 39.54
CA GLY A 917 -27.04 8.84 38.41
C GLY A 917 -26.74 10.09 37.59
N VAL A 918 -26.50 11.24 38.22
CA VAL A 918 -26.16 12.50 37.52
C VAL A 918 -24.83 12.40 36.77
N VAL A 919 -23.79 11.79 37.38
CA VAL A 919 -22.50 11.61 36.70
C VAL A 919 -22.62 10.65 35.53
N LEU A 920 -23.34 9.52 35.69
CA LEU A 920 -23.61 8.59 34.60
C LEU A 920 -24.39 9.25 33.46
N ALA A 921 -25.38 10.10 33.79
CA ALA A 921 -26.12 10.86 32.81
C ALA A 921 -25.21 11.81 32.01
N ALA A 922 -24.32 12.52 32.71
CA ALA A 922 -23.39 13.45 32.08
C ALA A 922 -22.31 12.74 31.24
N VAL A 923 -21.77 11.61 31.69
CA VAL A 923 -20.85 10.78 30.91
C VAL A 923 -21.55 10.24 29.66
N GLY A 924 -22.77 9.71 29.83
CA GLY A 924 -23.56 9.17 28.73
C GLY A 924 -23.85 10.22 27.66
N ALA A 925 -24.31 11.41 28.05
CA ALA A 925 -24.53 12.50 27.09
C ALA A 925 -23.22 13.01 26.46
N GLY A 926 -22.15 13.13 27.26
CA GLY A 926 -20.83 13.57 26.79
C GLY A 926 -20.17 12.61 25.81
N LEU A 927 -20.58 11.34 25.78
CA LEU A 927 -20.22 10.36 24.76
C LEU A 927 -21.22 10.36 23.59
N ALA A 928 -22.53 10.31 23.89
CA ALA A 928 -23.58 10.13 22.89
C ALA A 928 -23.67 11.27 21.88
N VAL A 929 -23.57 12.52 22.33
CA VAL A 929 -23.70 13.70 21.45
C VAL A 929 -22.56 13.77 20.43
N PRO A 930 -21.27 13.77 20.81
CA PRO A 930 -20.20 13.80 19.82
C PRO A 930 -20.16 12.54 18.95
N ALA A 931 -20.44 11.35 19.51
CA ALA A 931 -20.49 10.12 18.73
C ALA A 931 -21.62 10.14 17.67
N ALA A 932 -22.80 10.67 18.00
CA ALA A 932 -23.88 10.85 17.03
C ALA A 932 -23.53 11.88 15.95
N ILE A 933 -22.82 12.96 16.30
CA ILE A 933 -22.33 13.94 15.30
C ILE A 933 -21.35 13.26 14.33
N VAL A 934 -20.40 12.48 14.84
CA VAL A 934 -19.47 11.70 14.02
C VAL A 934 -20.22 10.69 13.16
N GLY A 935 -21.20 9.97 13.72
CA GLY A 935 -22.04 9.03 12.98
C GLY A 935 -22.84 9.69 11.84
N VAL A 936 -23.28 10.94 12.01
CA VAL A 936 -23.95 11.72 10.95
C VAL A 936 -22.98 12.21 9.87
N VAL A 937 -21.76 12.60 10.25
CA VAL A 937 -20.71 13.01 9.30
C VAL A 937 -20.15 11.82 8.52
N GLY A 938 -20.14 10.63 9.13
CA GLY A 938 -19.43 9.45 8.66
C GLY A 938 -18.14 9.25 9.44
N LEU A 939 -17.90 8.02 9.91
CA LEU A 939 -16.74 7.69 10.74
C LEU A 939 -15.43 7.88 9.98
N GLU A 940 -15.35 7.34 8.76
CA GLU A 940 -14.15 7.44 7.92
C GLU A 940 -13.78 8.91 7.65
N ALA A 941 -14.70 9.69 7.10
CA ALA A 941 -14.47 11.12 6.83
C ALA A 941 -14.02 11.91 8.07
N ALA A 942 -14.60 11.62 9.24
CA ALA A 942 -14.20 12.27 10.48
C ALA A 942 -12.77 11.86 10.91
N LEU A 943 -12.41 10.59 10.77
CA LEU A 943 -11.07 10.07 11.09
C LEU A 943 -10.01 10.59 10.11
N THR A 944 -10.31 10.67 8.82
CA THR A 944 -9.38 11.20 7.81
C THR A 944 -9.02 12.66 8.13
N VAL A 945 -10.02 13.52 8.34
CA VAL A 945 -9.78 14.95 8.68
C VAL A 945 -9.06 15.08 10.03
N TRP A 946 -9.38 14.23 10.98
CA TRP A 946 -8.70 14.19 12.27
C TRP A 946 -7.23 13.81 12.13
N ASN A 947 -6.92 12.83 11.28
CA ASN A 947 -5.54 12.41 11.02
C ASN A 947 -4.78 13.42 10.16
N ASP A 948 -5.39 14.14 9.21
CA ASP A 948 -4.72 15.24 8.49
C ASP A 948 -4.22 16.31 9.46
N GLN A 949 -5.01 16.57 10.51
CA GLN A 949 -4.75 17.62 11.48
C GLN A 949 -3.71 17.22 12.52
N LEU A 950 -3.76 15.98 13.02
CA LEU A 950 -2.84 15.48 14.05
C LEU A 950 -1.61 14.75 13.49
N GLY A 951 -1.78 14.08 12.34
CA GLY A 951 -0.86 13.16 11.63
C GLY A 951 -0.07 12.29 12.57
N LEU A 952 -0.83 11.40 13.18
CA LEU A 952 -0.32 10.37 14.08
C LEU A 952 -0.25 9.04 13.37
N LEU A 953 -1.22 8.75 12.51
CA LEU A 953 -1.31 7.49 11.78
C LEU A 953 -0.78 7.66 10.35
N PRO A 954 -0.31 6.58 9.71
CA PRO A 954 0.15 6.59 8.32
C PRO A 954 -0.79 7.35 7.39
N TRP A 955 -0.32 8.48 6.85
CA TRP A 955 -1.19 9.41 6.13
C TRP A 955 -1.65 8.87 4.78
N GLY A 956 -0.73 8.34 3.98
CA GLY A 956 -1.06 7.81 2.65
C GLY A 956 -1.98 6.60 2.74
N LEU A 957 -1.78 5.76 3.76
CA LEU A 957 -2.60 4.58 4.00
C LEU A 957 -4.07 4.93 4.22
N ALA A 958 -4.32 5.97 5.02
CA ALA A 958 -5.65 6.49 5.25
C ALA A 958 -6.34 7.03 3.98
N ARG A 959 -5.58 7.37 2.93
CA ARG A 959 -6.10 7.92 1.67
C ARG A 959 -6.37 6.85 0.63
N ILE A 960 -5.54 5.81 0.60
CA ILE A 960 -5.62 4.74 -0.41
C ILE A 960 -6.59 3.65 0.05
N LEU A 961 -6.45 3.17 1.29
CA LEU A 961 -7.27 2.06 1.81
C LEU A 961 -8.45 2.53 2.69
N GLY A 962 -8.37 3.73 3.26
CA GLY A 962 -9.30 4.21 4.29
C GLY A 962 -8.97 3.67 5.68
N ILE A 963 -9.16 4.48 6.72
CA ILE A 963 -8.81 4.14 8.10
C ILE A 963 -9.70 3.03 8.65
N THR A 964 -11.00 3.05 8.38
CA THR A 964 -11.96 2.05 8.87
C THR A 964 -11.76 0.71 8.19
N THR A 965 -11.58 0.69 6.87
CA THR A 965 -11.30 -0.52 6.09
C THR A 965 -10.03 -1.20 6.59
N TYR A 966 -8.94 -0.44 6.69
CA TYR A 966 -7.63 -0.98 7.04
C TYR A 966 -7.53 -1.50 8.48
N LEU A 967 -8.12 -0.77 9.43
CA LEU A 967 -8.11 -1.18 10.84
C LEU A 967 -9.25 -2.15 11.18
N GLU A 968 -10.01 -2.61 10.18
CA GLU A 968 -11.23 -3.41 10.33
C GLU A 968 -12.21 -2.82 11.38
N ILE A 969 -12.31 -1.49 11.41
CA ILE A 969 -13.23 -0.78 12.31
C ILE A 969 -14.61 -0.76 11.65
N PRO A 970 -15.65 -1.34 12.26
CA PRO A 970 -17.00 -1.29 11.70
C PRO A 970 -17.48 0.15 11.50
N ASP A 971 -18.08 0.46 10.36
CA ASP A 971 -18.56 1.82 10.04
C ASP A 971 -19.60 2.35 11.03
N ASP A 972 -20.35 1.43 11.66
CA ASP A 972 -21.35 1.73 12.67
C ASP A 972 -20.76 1.91 14.09
N THR A 973 -19.44 1.84 14.27
CA THR A 973 -18.76 2.04 15.58
C THR A 973 -19.15 3.35 16.24
N ALA A 974 -19.30 4.43 15.47
CA ALA A 974 -19.78 5.71 15.99
C ALA A 974 -21.21 5.61 16.56
N TRP A 975 -22.09 4.84 15.90
CA TRP A 975 -23.45 4.59 16.36
C TRP A 975 -23.49 3.66 17.58
N TRP A 976 -22.63 2.64 17.66
CA TRP A 976 -22.48 1.82 18.86
C TRP A 976 -22.05 2.67 20.07
N ALA A 977 -21.08 3.56 19.89
CA ALA A 977 -20.66 4.50 20.93
C ALA A 977 -21.80 5.46 21.32
N ALA A 978 -22.57 5.96 20.35
CA ALA A 978 -23.71 6.81 20.58
C ALA A 978 -24.82 6.10 21.38
N ALA A 979 -25.15 4.87 21.00
CA ALA A 979 -26.15 4.02 21.66
C ALA A 979 -25.72 3.67 23.09
N PHE A 980 -24.46 3.29 23.29
CA PHE A 980 -23.92 3.03 24.63
C PHE A 980 -23.97 4.29 25.50
N GLY A 981 -23.59 5.45 24.96
CA GLY A 981 -23.73 6.74 25.64
C GLY A 981 -25.20 7.04 26.01
N ALA A 982 -26.15 6.79 25.10
CA ALA A 982 -27.58 6.99 25.35
C ALA A 982 -28.11 6.05 26.45
N LEU A 983 -27.67 4.80 26.49
CA LEU A 983 -28.01 3.84 27.55
C LEU A 983 -27.48 4.32 28.92
N LEU A 984 -26.23 4.78 28.98
CA LEU A 984 -25.67 5.38 30.19
C LEU A 984 -26.45 6.63 30.62
N LEU A 985 -26.87 7.44 29.66
CA LEU A 985 -27.71 8.61 29.90
C LEU A 985 -29.04 8.21 30.56
N LEU A 986 -29.78 7.26 29.97
CA LEU A 986 -31.06 6.79 30.46
C LEU A 986 -30.93 6.12 31.84
N ALA A 987 -29.93 5.26 32.04
CA ALA A 987 -29.64 4.62 33.32
C ALA A 987 -29.31 5.68 34.40
N GLY A 988 -28.51 6.68 34.05
CA GLY A 988 -28.17 7.80 34.91
C GLY A 988 -29.41 8.61 35.32
N LEU A 989 -30.26 8.96 34.35
CA LEU A 989 -31.53 9.65 34.58
C LEU A 989 -32.46 8.84 35.49
N ALA A 990 -32.61 7.53 35.24
CA ALA A 990 -33.42 6.65 36.08
C ALA A 990 -32.92 6.62 37.54
N LEU A 991 -31.60 6.50 37.76
CA LEU A 991 -31.00 6.54 39.10
C LEU A 991 -31.15 7.90 39.80
N SER A 992 -31.20 8.98 39.03
CA SER A 992 -31.39 10.35 39.53
C SER A 992 -32.84 10.62 39.97
N VAL A 993 -33.83 10.03 39.29
CA VAL A 993 -35.27 10.27 39.49
C VAL A 993 -35.94 9.23 40.40
N ALA A 994 -35.59 7.94 40.28
CA ALA A 994 -36.22 6.87 41.06
C ALA A 994 -36.01 7.10 42.56
N GLY A 995 -37.09 7.09 43.34
CA GLY A 995 -37.06 7.21 44.81
C GLY A 995 -37.47 8.56 45.41
N THR A 996 -38.09 9.47 44.66
CA THR A 996 -38.95 10.52 45.25
C THR A 996 -40.20 9.88 45.89
N ARG A 997 -40.05 9.12 46.99
CA ARG A 997 -41.21 8.82 47.84
C ARG A 997 -41.69 10.15 48.42
N ARG A 998 -42.85 10.63 47.96
CA ARG A 998 -43.63 11.69 48.62
C ARG A 998 -43.68 11.39 50.13
N PRO A 999 -43.45 12.36 51.02
CA PRO A 999 -43.77 12.16 52.43
C PRO A 999 -45.27 11.85 52.52
N ARG A 1000 -45.61 10.72 53.13
CA ARG A 1000 -46.98 10.49 53.61
C ARG A 1000 -47.26 11.59 54.62
N ALA A 1001 -48.23 12.44 54.33
CA ALA A 1001 -48.81 13.33 55.31
C ALA A 1001 -49.40 12.49 56.45
N ALA A 1002 -49.03 12.84 57.68
CA ALA A 1002 -49.84 12.64 58.86
C ALA A 1002 -50.23 14.04 59.35
#